data_AF-A0A355CN01-F1
#
_entry.id   AF-A0A355CN01-F1
#
_cell.length_a   1.000
_cell.length_b   1.000
_cell.length_c   1.000
_cell.angle_alpha   90.00
_cell.angle_beta   90.00
_cell.angle_gamma   90.00
#
_symmetry.space_group_name_H-M   'P 1'
#
loop_
_entity.id
_entity.type
_entity.pdbx_description
1 polymer ?
#
loop_
_entity_poly.entity_id
_entity_poly.type
_entity_poly.pdbx_seq_one_letter_code
_entity_poly.pdbx_strand_id
1 'polypeptide(L)'
;PLGKGGQGGAFDAKLVTVANVKVANGSDFDENTGNIIAGRRVLLLNEQQARALLSRIQNKPWTVTNLEERPVTRKPSPPFTTSTLQQEANRKLRLGARETMRIAQSLYERGFITYMRTDSVHLSEQAIAAARSCVQELYGSEYLSPQPRKYTTKSKGAQEAHEAIRPAGSTFRTPQQTGLDGVDFRLYDLIWKRTVASQMADSRQTHVTVLTQVEDAGFRSSGKRIDFPGFLRAYVEGSDDPDAALEDQEVILPALKVGDKPNCKDLEAVGHETQPPARFTEASLVKTLESEGVGRPSTYASIIGTIVDRGYAKLITNALIPTFTAFAVTTLLETYFPDLVDTGFTSRMEQTLDEIATGEAKWLPYLDKFYRGETGLATQVKEQESQIDAKVARTVVLENISAKVCIGKYGAYLEAEREEGPVKASIPQDLTPADLDPEQVEFLLKQKTEGPETLGLHPETGEPIFVLIGSYGPYVQLGEVSETNKKPKRASLPKGTDKDNVTMEMAVSLLTLPRLLGTHPDTGAKVQANLGMYGPYVVHDQGKVGKDYRSIKPPDDVLTITLDRALELLAQPKAVRGSSKTATPLKELGAHPESGELLNVYDGRYGPYVKHGEINASLAKDESVENFTLQKALDLLAAKEAAGGGKSSSKSKKSTKTTAAKSETAAKKTTTAKKTTAAKSETVAKKTTATKSTTAAKKTTATKKAATATASKKKKE
;
A
#
# COMPACT_ATOMS: atom_id res chain seq x y z
N PRO A 1 -21.40 19.48 -33.52
CA PRO A 1 -22.86 19.65 -33.77
C PRO A 1 -23.41 20.90 -33.08
N LEU A 2 -23.88 21.89 -33.84
CA LEU A 2 -24.61 23.04 -33.31
C LEU A 2 -26.11 22.70 -33.28
N GLY A 3 -26.83 23.12 -32.22
CA GLY A 3 -28.30 23.14 -32.22
C GLY A 3 -29.03 21.98 -31.54
N LYS A 4 -28.93 21.88 -30.21
CA LYS A 4 -30.07 21.49 -29.35
C LYS A 4 -30.43 22.66 -28.42
N GLY A 5 -30.89 23.76 -29.04
CA GLY A 5 -31.45 24.88 -28.30
C GLY A 5 -32.91 24.61 -27.94
N GLY A 6 -33.31 24.86 -26.69
CA GLY A 6 -34.71 24.87 -26.27
C GLY A 6 -35.21 23.63 -25.52
N GLN A 7 -34.67 23.39 -24.32
CA GLN A 7 -35.47 22.91 -23.17
C GLN A 7 -34.81 23.38 -21.87
N GLY A 8 -35.63 23.70 -20.86
CA GLY A 8 -35.15 24.23 -19.58
C GLY A 8 -34.59 23.14 -18.67
N GLY A 9 -33.30 22.84 -18.80
CA GLY A 9 -32.61 21.90 -17.92
C GLY A 9 -32.55 22.40 -16.46
N ALA A 10 -32.69 21.47 -15.51
CA ALA A 10 -32.35 21.74 -14.12
C ALA A 10 -30.82 21.77 -13.93
N PHE A 11 -30.34 22.45 -12.90
CA PHE A 11 -28.94 22.45 -12.49
C PHE A 11 -28.81 22.76 -11.01
N ASP A 12 -27.76 22.23 -10.38
CA ASP A 12 -27.50 22.44 -8.96
C ASP A 12 -26.57 23.63 -8.73
N ALA A 13 -26.89 24.44 -7.72
CA ALA A 13 -26.07 25.58 -7.29
C ALA A 13 -25.82 25.50 -5.78
N LYS A 14 -24.57 25.68 -5.35
CA LYS A 14 -24.20 25.65 -3.92
C LYS A 14 -23.93 27.06 -3.40
N LEU A 15 -24.38 27.36 -2.19
CA LEU A 15 -24.11 28.64 -1.53
C LEU A 15 -22.61 28.85 -1.38
N VAL A 16 -22.10 30.02 -1.78
CA VAL A 16 -20.69 30.39 -1.68
C VAL A 16 -20.45 31.73 -1.00
N THR A 17 -21.43 32.65 -0.99
CA THR A 17 -21.35 33.93 -0.31
C THR A 17 -22.68 34.34 0.35
N VAL A 18 -22.59 35.10 1.44
CA VAL A 18 -23.71 35.83 2.06
C VAL A 18 -23.18 37.22 2.47
N ALA A 19 -23.92 38.30 2.21
CA ALA A 19 -23.46 39.68 2.44
C ALA A 19 -22.04 39.98 1.89
N ASN A 20 -21.70 39.40 0.72
CA ASN A 20 -20.36 39.43 0.10
C ASN A 20 -19.20 38.81 0.92
N VAL A 21 -19.50 38.07 1.99
CA VAL A 21 -18.53 37.24 2.73
C VAL A 21 -18.59 35.80 2.22
N LYS A 22 -17.45 35.18 1.94
CA LYS A 22 -17.35 33.76 1.53
C LYS A 22 -17.88 32.86 2.67
N VAL A 23 -18.76 31.91 2.36
CA VAL A 23 -19.15 30.86 3.31
C VAL A 23 -17.99 29.88 3.51
N ALA A 24 -17.72 29.52 4.77
CA ALA A 24 -16.63 28.62 5.15
C ALA A 24 -16.81 27.23 4.52
N ASN A 25 -15.69 26.62 4.10
CA ASN A 25 -15.63 25.25 3.62
C ASN A 25 -14.42 24.53 4.22
N GLY A 26 -14.28 23.22 3.96
CA GLY A 26 -13.24 22.37 4.55
C GLY A 26 -11.80 22.89 4.45
N SER A 27 -11.47 23.73 3.46
CA SER A 27 -10.13 24.33 3.29
C SER A 27 -9.89 25.65 4.05
N ASP A 28 -10.90 26.16 4.76
CA ASP A 28 -10.78 27.33 5.64
C ASP A 28 -10.49 26.93 7.10
N PHE A 29 -10.54 25.63 7.43
CA PHE A 29 -10.26 25.08 8.75
C PHE A 29 -8.81 24.59 8.87
N ASP A 30 -8.27 24.67 10.08
CA ASP A 30 -6.97 24.15 10.46
C ASP A 30 -7.07 22.64 10.76
N GLU A 31 -6.14 21.87 10.22
CA GLU A 31 -6.19 20.39 10.22
C GLU A 31 -5.91 19.75 11.59
N ASN A 32 -5.33 20.50 12.54
CA ASN A 32 -4.95 20.01 13.86
C ASN A 32 -5.98 20.39 14.94
N THR A 33 -6.63 21.55 14.77
CA THR A 33 -7.52 22.13 15.78
C THR A 33 -9.00 22.16 15.37
N GLY A 34 -9.34 21.90 14.11
CA GLY A 34 -10.71 21.99 13.59
C GLY A 34 -11.32 23.39 13.59
N ASN A 35 -10.54 24.41 13.96
CA ASN A 35 -10.98 25.81 13.99
C ASN A 35 -10.74 26.49 12.64
N ILE A 36 -11.43 27.61 12.38
CA ILE A 36 -11.15 28.42 11.19
C ILE A 36 -9.73 29.02 11.30
N ILE A 37 -8.93 28.87 10.24
CA ILE A 37 -7.55 29.35 10.19
C ILE A 37 -7.51 30.86 10.47
N ALA A 38 -6.64 31.27 11.40
CA ALA A 38 -6.52 32.66 11.81
C ALA A 38 -6.32 33.62 10.61
N GLY A 39 -7.11 34.69 10.56
CA GLY A 39 -7.11 35.67 9.47
C GLY A 39 -7.98 35.31 8.25
N ARG A 40 -8.62 34.14 8.18
CA ARG A 40 -9.63 33.84 7.16
C ARG A 40 -10.90 34.64 7.39
N ARG A 41 -11.21 35.58 6.49
CA ARG A 41 -12.52 36.27 6.45
C ARG A 41 -13.57 35.39 5.77
N VAL A 42 -14.15 34.46 6.53
CA VAL A 42 -15.24 33.57 6.09
C VAL A 42 -16.41 33.59 7.07
N LEU A 43 -17.59 33.25 6.58
CA LEU A 43 -18.81 33.08 7.37
C LEU A 43 -19.03 31.60 7.66
N LEU A 44 -18.90 31.21 8.94
CA LEU A 44 -19.41 29.93 9.42
C LEU A 44 -20.93 30.04 9.59
N LEU A 45 -21.68 29.14 8.98
CA LEU A 45 -23.13 29.02 9.17
C LEU A 45 -23.41 27.79 10.04
N ASN A 46 -24.03 27.98 11.19
CA ASN A 46 -24.64 26.89 11.94
C ASN A 46 -26.03 26.54 11.37
N GLU A 47 -26.64 25.45 11.85
CA GLU A 47 -27.94 24.97 11.36
C GLU A 47 -29.04 26.04 11.47
N GLN A 48 -29.12 26.75 12.60
CA GLN A 48 -30.14 27.78 12.82
C GLN A 48 -29.98 28.94 11.82
N GLN A 49 -28.75 29.39 11.56
CA GLN A 49 -28.45 30.43 10.58
C GLN A 49 -28.73 29.97 9.15
N ALA A 50 -28.41 28.71 8.81
CA ALA A 50 -28.70 28.13 7.50
C ALA A 50 -30.20 27.97 7.26
N ARG A 51 -30.97 27.49 8.24
CA ARG A 51 -32.44 27.41 8.18
C ARG A 51 -33.08 28.80 8.09
N ALA A 52 -32.60 29.78 8.84
CA ALA A 52 -33.08 31.16 8.76
C ALA A 52 -32.79 31.81 7.39
N LEU A 53 -31.62 31.51 6.81
CA LEU A 53 -31.27 31.94 5.45
C LEU A 53 -32.19 31.29 4.39
N LEU A 54 -32.43 29.99 4.50
CA LEU A 54 -33.34 29.23 3.62
C LEU A 54 -34.74 29.86 3.62
N SER A 55 -35.35 30.02 4.80
CA SER A 55 -36.69 30.62 4.93
C SER A 55 -36.79 32.05 4.38
N ARG A 56 -35.68 32.80 4.37
CA ARG A 56 -35.61 34.17 3.84
C ARG A 56 -35.58 34.24 2.31
N ILE A 57 -35.05 33.21 1.63
CA ILE A 57 -34.79 33.21 0.18
C ILE A 57 -35.68 32.25 -0.62
N GLN A 58 -36.37 31.30 0.02
CA GLN A 58 -37.13 30.23 -0.63
C GLN A 58 -38.16 30.72 -1.68
N ASN A 59 -38.78 31.89 -1.46
CA ASN A 59 -39.78 32.49 -2.36
C ASN A 59 -39.29 33.82 -2.99
N LYS A 60 -37.97 33.98 -3.17
CA LYS A 60 -37.36 35.21 -3.72
C LYS A 60 -36.89 35.01 -5.17
N PRO A 61 -36.86 36.08 -6.00
CA PRO A 61 -36.39 35.99 -7.37
C PRO A 61 -34.87 35.77 -7.41
N TRP A 62 -34.44 34.71 -8.08
CA TRP A 62 -33.03 34.47 -8.38
C TRP A 62 -32.62 35.19 -9.66
N THR A 63 -31.34 35.54 -9.81
CA THR A 63 -30.80 36.15 -11.02
C THR A 63 -29.37 35.67 -11.28
N VAL A 64 -29.05 35.32 -12.52
CA VAL A 64 -27.67 35.04 -12.95
C VAL A 64 -26.88 36.34 -12.97
N THR A 65 -25.90 36.49 -12.08
CA THR A 65 -25.05 37.70 -11.96
C THR A 65 -23.73 37.57 -12.68
N ASN A 66 -23.25 36.35 -12.93
CA ASN A 66 -22.03 36.10 -13.71
C ASN A 66 -22.11 34.76 -14.47
N LEU A 67 -21.52 34.74 -15.67
CA LEU A 67 -21.27 33.55 -16.48
C LEU A 67 -19.84 33.63 -17.00
N GLU A 68 -18.99 32.69 -16.61
CA GLU A 68 -17.61 32.55 -17.09
C GLU A 68 -17.48 31.22 -17.84
N GLU A 69 -17.25 31.26 -19.16
CA GLU A 69 -16.75 30.10 -19.93
C GLU A 69 -15.23 30.22 -20.08
N ARG A 70 -14.50 29.28 -19.46
CA ARG A 70 -13.02 29.26 -19.50
C ARG A 70 -12.53 28.01 -20.23
N PRO A 71 -11.85 28.14 -21.38
CA PRO A 71 -11.23 27.01 -22.05
C PRO A 71 -10.04 26.48 -21.25
N VAL A 72 -9.93 25.16 -21.17
CA VAL A 72 -8.93 24.40 -20.41
C VAL A 72 -8.37 23.29 -21.29
N THR A 73 -7.07 23.36 -21.56
CA THR A 73 -6.34 22.31 -22.28
C THR A 73 -5.67 21.37 -21.29
N ARG A 74 -5.98 20.07 -21.35
CA ARG A 74 -5.34 19.03 -20.52
C ARG A 74 -4.39 18.18 -21.35
N LYS A 75 -3.13 18.10 -20.91
CA LYS A 75 -2.11 17.28 -21.55
C LYS A 75 -2.18 15.81 -21.11
N PRO A 76 -1.89 14.83 -21.98
CA PRO A 76 -1.71 13.46 -21.56
C PRO A 76 -0.58 13.31 -20.54
N SER A 77 -0.80 12.43 -19.56
CA SER A 77 0.20 12.06 -18.55
C SER A 77 1.39 11.33 -19.19
N PRO A 78 2.59 11.39 -18.57
CA PRO A 78 3.76 10.64 -19.05
C PRO A 78 3.54 9.12 -19.08
N PRO A 79 4.32 8.38 -19.87
CA PRO A 79 4.48 6.92 -19.76
C PRO A 79 4.76 6.46 -18.32
N PHE A 80 4.59 5.16 -18.05
CA PHE A 80 4.70 4.65 -16.69
C PHE A 80 6.15 4.54 -16.20
N THR A 81 6.41 5.14 -15.03
CA THR A 81 7.46 4.71 -14.09
C THR A 81 6.91 3.58 -13.21
N THR A 82 7.78 2.89 -12.48
CA THR A 82 7.36 1.85 -11.52
C THR A 82 6.43 2.38 -10.43
N SER A 83 6.72 3.57 -9.88
CA SER A 83 5.85 4.22 -8.90
C SER A 83 4.47 4.53 -9.48
N THR A 84 4.43 5.19 -10.64
CA THR A 84 3.16 5.60 -11.25
C THR A 84 2.33 4.40 -11.74
N LEU A 85 2.96 3.28 -12.11
CA LEU A 85 2.28 2.02 -12.38
C LEU A 85 1.64 1.43 -11.12
N GLN A 86 2.37 1.34 -10.00
CA GLN A 86 1.83 0.85 -8.72
C GLN A 86 0.66 1.72 -8.23
N GLN A 87 0.78 3.05 -8.36
CA GLN A 87 -0.29 4.00 -8.04
C GLN A 87 -1.56 3.75 -8.86
N GLU A 88 -1.46 3.69 -10.20
CA GLU A 88 -2.62 3.48 -11.07
C GLU A 88 -3.19 2.05 -10.95
N ALA A 89 -2.35 1.03 -10.73
CA ALA A 89 -2.80 -0.35 -10.56
C ALA A 89 -3.62 -0.54 -9.27
N ASN A 90 -3.23 0.08 -8.15
CA ASN A 90 -4.07 0.09 -6.95
C ASN A 90 -5.36 0.93 -7.16
N ARG A 91 -5.22 2.14 -7.75
CA ARG A 91 -6.35 3.07 -7.94
C ARG A 91 -7.42 2.58 -8.93
N LYS A 92 -7.04 1.85 -9.98
CA LYS A 92 -7.95 1.32 -11.03
C LYS A 92 -8.20 -0.18 -10.93
N LEU A 93 -7.17 -0.98 -10.66
CA LEU A 93 -7.27 -2.44 -10.72
C LEU A 93 -7.46 -3.12 -9.36
N ARG A 94 -7.29 -2.37 -8.25
CA ARG A 94 -7.30 -2.83 -6.84
C ARG A 94 -6.16 -3.81 -6.49
N LEU A 95 -5.06 -3.76 -7.23
CA LEU A 95 -3.86 -4.57 -6.97
C LEU A 95 -2.99 -3.91 -5.89
N GLY A 96 -2.33 -4.71 -5.05
CA GLY A 96 -1.25 -4.23 -4.17
C GLY A 96 0.04 -3.97 -4.96
N ALA A 97 1.00 -3.23 -4.39
CA ALA A 97 2.28 -2.92 -5.02
C ALA A 97 3.08 -4.22 -5.30
N ARG A 98 3.16 -5.13 -4.31
CA ARG A 98 3.83 -6.44 -4.44
C ARG A 98 3.20 -7.32 -5.52
N GLU A 99 1.88 -7.29 -5.67
CA GLU A 99 1.17 -8.04 -6.71
C GLU A 99 1.35 -7.41 -8.10
N THR A 100 1.23 -6.08 -8.20
CA THR A 100 1.49 -5.33 -9.43
C THR A 100 2.87 -5.66 -9.99
N MET A 101 3.89 -5.68 -9.13
CA MET A 101 5.26 -6.02 -9.54
C MET A 101 5.43 -7.48 -9.93
N ARG A 102 4.73 -8.43 -9.29
CA ARG A 102 4.72 -9.85 -9.69
C ARG A 102 4.12 -10.04 -11.09
N ILE A 103 3.00 -9.38 -11.38
CA ILE A 103 2.33 -9.47 -12.69
C ILE A 103 3.19 -8.78 -13.75
N ALA A 104 3.70 -7.58 -13.49
CA ALA A 104 4.58 -6.85 -14.40
C ALA A 104 5.87 -7.62 -14.71
N GLN A 105 6.46 -8.31 -13.72
CA GLN A 105 7.61 -9.19 -13.94
C GLN A 105 7.26 -10.33 -14.90
N SER A 106 6.14 -11.02 -14.70
CA SER A 106 5.70 -12.09 -15.59
C SER A 106 5.33 -11.60 -17.01
N LEU A 107 4.83 -10.37 -17.16
CA LEU A 107 4.60 -9.74 -18.46
C LEU A 107 5.92 -9.37 -19.16
N TYR A 108 6.94 -8.95 -18.41
CA TYR A 108 8.28 -8.67 -18.94
C TYR A 108 8.98 -9.96 -19.39
N GLU A 109 8.99 -11.00 -18.56
CA GLU A 109 9.62 -12.30 -18.83
C GLU A 109 9.00 -13.02 -20.05
N ARG A 110 7.71 -12.81 -20.32
CA ARG A 110 7.01 -13.30 -21.53
C ARG A 110 7.10 -12.34 -22.74
N GLY A 111 7.86 -11.25 -22.65
CA GLY A 111 8.06 -10.32 -23.76
C GLY A 111 6.81 -9.51 -24.16
N PHE A 112 5.91 -9.23 -23.21
CA PHE A 112 4.77 -8.33 -23.43
C PHE A 112 5.10 -6.86 -23.13
N ILE A 113 5.92 -6.57 -22.12
CA ILE A 113 6.27 -5.19 -21.71
C ILE A 113 7.78 -4.99 -21.55
N THR A 114 8.22 -3.72 -21.51
CA THR A 114 9.58 -3.34 -21.10
C THR A 114 9.83 -3.56 -19.61
N TYR A 115 11.10 -3.47 -19.19
CA TYR A 115 11.52 -3.75 -17.82
C TYR A 115 10.79 -2.89 -16.78
N MET A 116 10.17 -3.56 -15.80
CA MET A 116 9.20 -2.96 -14.88
C MET A 116 9.80 -2.20 -13.69
N ARG A 117 11.12 -2.11 -13.56
CA ARG A 117 11.84 -1.36 -12.51
C ARG A 117 12.60 -0.21 -13.15
N THR A 118 11.96 0.95 -13.22
CA THR A 118 12.41 2.15 -13.93
C THR A 118 11.81 3.41 -13.30
N ASP A 119 12.64 4.42 -13.13
CA ASP A 119 12.30 5.82 -12.80
C ASP A 119 12.07 6.66 -14.07
N SER A 120 12.40 6.12 -15.23
CA SER A 120 12.35 6.79 -16.53
C SER A 120 10.94 6.93 -17.09
N VAL A 121 10.63 8.13 -17.61
CA VAL A 121 9.44 8.39 -18.45
C VAL A 121 9.78 8.43 -19.95
N HIS A 122 11.02 8.11 -20.32
CA HIS A 122 11.50 8.18 -21.70
C HIS A 122 10.89 7.06 -22.58
N LEU A 123 10.65 7.37 -23.84
CA LEU A 123 10.32 6.39 -24.88
C LEU A 123 11.33 6.51 -26.02
N SER A 124 11.79 5.37 -26.52
CA SER A 124 12.58 5.25 -27.74
C SER A 124 11.80 5.77 -28.96
N GLU A 125 12.50 6.25 -29.99
CA GLU A 125 11.85 6.71 -31.23
C GLU A 125 10.98 5.62 -31.88
N GLN A 126 11.40 4.35 -31.74
CA GLN A 126 10.61 3.18 -32.19
C GLN A 126 9.31 3.02 -31.39
N ALA A 127 9.36 3.16 -30.05
CA ALA A 127 8.17 3.11 -29.21
C ALA A 127 7.23 4.32 -29.42
N ILE A 128 7.80 5.49 -29.70
CA ILE A 128 7.06 6.69 -30.09
C ILE A 128 6.35 6.47 -31.43
N ALA A 129 7.04 5.90 -32.42
CA ALA A 129 6.44 5.55 -33.71
C ALA A 129 5.32 4.52 -33.55
N ALA A 130 5.55 3.41 -32.83
CA ALA A 130 4.56 2.38 -32.57
C ALA A 130 3.31 2.92 -31.86
N ALA A 131 3.49 3.74 -30.81
CA ALA A 131 2.39 4.40 -30.12
C ALA A 131 1.59 5.31 -31.06
N ARG A 132 2.26 6.09 -31.93
CA ARG A 132 1.59 6.97 -32.90
C ARG A 132 0.85 6.19 -33.99
N SER A 133 1.39 5.08 -34.48
CA SER A 133 0.66 4.17 -35.39
C SER A 133 -0.63 3.68 -34.74
N CYS A 134 -0.57 3.19 -33.49
CA CYS A 134 -1.76 2.76 -32.75
C CYS A 134 -2.78 3.90 -32.55
N VAL A 135 -2.33 5.15 -32.35
CA VAL A 135 -3.24 6.31 -32.28
C VAL A 135 -3.93 6.53 -33.64
N GLN A 136 -3.18 6.51 -34.74
CA GLN A 136 -3.71 6.78 -36.07
C GLN A 136 -4.66 5.68 -36.57
N GLU A 137 -4.33 4.41 -36.28
CA GLU A 137 -5.09 3.23 -36.72
C GLU A 137 -6.41 3.05 -35.98
N LEU A 138 -6.46 3.35 -34.68
CA LEU A 138 -7.62 3.09 -33.83
C LEU A 138 -8.51 4.33 -33.60
N TYR A 139 -7.90 5.52 -33.53
CA TYR A 139 -8.61 6.76 -33.19
C TYR A 139 -8.59 7.81 -34.32
N GLY A 140 -7.80 7.60 -35.37
CA GLY A 140 -7.66 8.53 -36.49
C GLY A 140 -6.63 9.65 -36.26
N SER A 141 -6.32 10.36 -37.34
CA SER A 141 -5.22 11.34 -37.39
C SER A 141 -5.45 12.60 -36.54
N GLU A 142 -6.70 13.00 -36.29
CA GLU A 142 -7.03 14.14 -35.42
C GLU A 142 -6.70 13.91 -33.94
N TYR A 143 -6.60 12.64 -33.52
CA TYR A 143 -6.23 12.24 -32.17
C TYR A 143 -4.71 12.14 -31.96
N LEU A 144 -3.88 12.28 -32.99
CA LEU A 144 -2.43 12.37 -32.85
C LEU A 144 -1.99 13.69 -32.21
N SER A 145 -0.93 13.66 -31.40
CA SER A 145 -0.23 14.91 -31.08
C SER A 145 0.41 15.49 -32.35
N PRO A 146 0.30 16.82 -32.60
CA PRO A 146 0.84 17.45 -33.81
C PRO A 146 2.34 17.25 -34.04
N GLN A 147 3.08 17.01 -32.96
CA GLN A 147 4.48 16.57 -32.97
C GLN A 147 4.67 15.44 -31.95
N PRO A 148 5.66 14.54 -32.13
CA PRO A 148 5.97 13.49 -31.16
C PRO A 148 6.24 14.05 -29.75
N ARG A 149 5.63 13.46 -28.72
CA ARG A 149 5.78 13.92 -27.33
C ARG A 149 6.94 13.20 -26.65
N LYS A 150 8.01 13.95 -26.37
CA LYS A 150 9.11 13.49 -25.52
C LYS A 150 8.87 13.93 -24.09
N TYR A 151 8.96 12.98 -23.16
CA TYR A 151 8.88 13.21 -21.72
C TYR A 151 10.26 13.00 -21.11
N THR A 152 10.63 13.84 -20.14
CA THR A 152 11.91 13.79 -19.44
C THR A 152 11.69 13.59 -17.95
N THR A 153 12.48 12.70 -17.35
CA THR A 153 12.58 12.55 -15.90
C THR A 153 13.09 13.85 -15.27
N LYS A 154 12.78 14.10 -13.99
CA LYS A 154 13.17 15.32 -13.27
C LYS A 154 14.34 15.14 -12.29
N SER A 155 14.76 13.91 -12.07
CA SER A 155 15.62 13.48 -10.97
C SER A 155 16.59 12.41 -11.46
N LYS A 156 17.90 12.69 -11.40
CA LYS A 156 18.96 11.72 -11.69
C LYS A 156 18.92 10.56 -10.68
N GLY A 157 18.37 9.42 -11.09
CA GLY A 157 18.56 8.12 -10.43
C GLY A 157 19.55 7.26 -11.22
N ALA A 158 20.19 6.28 -10.58
CA ALA A 158 21.09 5.37 -11.29
C ALA A 158 20.38 4.42 -12.28
N GLN A 159 19.05 4.47 -12.37
CA GLN A 159 18.22 3.63 -13.26
C GLN A 159 17.73 4.37 -14.52
N GLU A 160 18.11 5.65 -14.72
CA GLU A 160 17.74 6.45 -15.91
C GLU A 160 18.21 5.86 -17.25
N ALA A 161 19.11 4.87 -17.24
CA ALA A 161 19.53 4.10 -18.42
C ALA A 161 18.40 3.20 -19.01
N HIS A 162 17.25 3.12 -18.36
CA HIS A 162 16.10 2.35 -18.81
C HIS A 162 15.04 3.19 -19.55
N GLU A 163 14.24 2.51 -20.36
CA GLU A 163 13.02 3.08 -20.96
C GLU A 163 11.86 3.03 -19.94
N ALA A 164 10.78 3.78 -20.18
CA ALA A 164 9.55 3.68 -19.42
C ALA A 164 8.88 2.30 -19.59
N ILE A 165 7.96 1.98 -18.67
CA ILE A 165 7.12 0.78 -18.76
C ILE A 165 6.07 0.99 -19.86
N ARG A 166 6.16 0.18 -20.91
CA ARG A 166 5.36 0.22 -22.14
C ARG A 166 5.16 -1.19 -22.71
N PRO A 167 4.27 -1.39 -23.70
CA PRO A 167 4.29 -2.59 -24.53
C PRO A 167 5.66 -2.81 -25.19
N ALA A 168 6.11 -4.07 -25.25
CA ALA A 168 7.34 -4.49 -25.92
C ALA A 168 7.14 -4.62 -27.44
N GLY A 169 8.25 -4.75 -28.18
CA GLY A 169 8.27 -4.88 -29.63
C GLY A 169 8.44 -3.54 -30.38
N SER A 170 8.56 -3.66 -31.70
CA SER A 170 8.61 -2.56 -32.68
C SER A 170 7.23 -2.12 -33.16
N THR A 171 6.23 -3.00 -33.04
CA THR A 171 4.80 -2.73 -33.14
C THR A 171 4.14 -3.19 -31.83
N PHE A 172 3.10 -2.49 -31.38
CA PHE A 172 2.42 -2.87 -30.14
C PHE A 172 1.20 -3.73 -30.47
N ARG A 173 1.13 -4.91 -29.86
CA ARG A 173 -0.10 -5.72 -29.83
C ARG A 173 -1.17 -4.92 -29.09
N THR A 174 -2.40 -4.85 -29.61
CA THR A 174 -3.53 -4.36 -28.80
C THR A 174 -3.80 -5.34 -27.66
N PRO A 175 -4.43 -4.94 -26.55
CA PRO A 175 -4.72 -5.84 -25.43
C PRO A 175 -5.44 -7.13 -25.87
N GLN A 176 -6.40 -7.01 -26.79
CA GLN A 176 -7.17 -8.12 -27.37
C GLN A 176 -6.30 -9.07 -28.22
N GLN A 177 -5.24 -8.56 -28.87
CA GLN A 177 -4.29 -9.38 -29.65
C GLN A 177 -3.25 -10.12 -28.78
N THR A 178 -3.21 -9.88 -27.46
CA THR A 178 -2.19 -10.52 -26.60
C THR A 178 -2.47 -11.97 -26.26
N GLY A 179 -3.74 -12.41 -26.28
CA GLY A 179 -4.17 -13.69 -25.72
C GLY A 179 -4.06 -13.78 -24.19
N LEU A 180 -3.82 -12.66 -23.49
CA LEU A 180 -3.82 -12.59 -22.02
C LEU A 180 -5.26 -12.55 -21.48
N ASP A 181 -5.44 -13.02 -20.25
CA ASP A 181 -6.70 -13.00 -19.52
C ASP A 181 -6.54 -12.36 -18.12
N GLY A 182 -7.65 -12.29 -17.37
CA GLY A 182 -7.66 -11.99 -15.94
C GLY A 182 -6.92 -10.72 -15.52
N VAL A 183 -5.98 -10.86 -14.58
CA VAL A 183 -5.19 -9.72 -14.04
C VAL A 183 -4.02 -9.32 -14.94
N ASP A 184 -3.50 -10.25 -15.75
CA ASP A 184 -2.41 -10.01 -16.69
C ASP A 184 -2.88 -9.10 -17.83
N PHE A 185 -4.03 -9.44 -18.43
CA PHE A 185 -4.71 -8.58 -19.41
C PHE A 185 -4.99 -7.19 -18.84
N ARG A 186 -5.56 -7.11 -17.64
CA ARG A 186 -5.93 -5.83 -17.01
C ARG A 186 -4.72 -4.92 -16.74
N LEU A 187 -3.57 -5.49 -16.36
CA LEU A 187 -2.35 -4.70 -16.19
C LEU A 187 -1.71 -4.33 -17.53
N TYR A 188 -1.77 -5.21 -18.53
CA TYR A 188 -1.32 -4.92 -19.89
C TYR A 188 -2.15 -3.80 -20.55
N ASP A 189 -3.48 -3.87 -20.49
CA ASP A 189 -4.41 -2.85 -20.98
C ASP A 189 -4.11 -1.48 -20.35
N LEU A 190 -3.92 -1.44 -19.02
CA LEU A 190 -3.55 -0.22 -18.32
C LEU A 190 -2.22 0.37 -18.84
N ILE A 191 -1.20 -0.46 -19.05
CA ILE A 191 0.11 -0.05 -19.59
C ILE A 191 -0.02 0.43 -21.05
N TRP A 192 -0.67 -0.35 -21.91
CA TRP A 192 -0.89 -0.03 -23.33
C TRP A 192 -1.66 1.29 -23.49
N LYS A 193 -2.79 1.45 -22.80
CA LYS A 193 -3.60 2.68 -22.82
C LYS A 193 -2.79 3.89 -22.36
N ARG A 194 -1.94 3.73 -21.34
CA ARG A 194 -1.06 4.79 -20.86
C ARG A 194 0.01 5.20 -21.88
N THR A 195 0.66 4.23 -22.53
CA THR A 195 1.67 4.51 -23.57
C THR A 195 1.04 5.16 -24.80
N VAL A 196 -0.08 4.64 -25.30
CA VAL A 196 -0.80 5.20 -26.46
C VAL A 196 -1.31 6.61 -26.16
N ALA A 197 -1.99 6.82 -25.03
CA ALA A 197 -2.45 8.14 -24.59
C ALA A 197 -1.31 9.15 -24.49
N SER A 198 -0.09 8.73 -24.12
CA SER A 198 1.09 9.61 -24.04
C SER A 198 1.50 10.24 -25.39
N GLN A 199 1.01 9.76 -26.54
CA GLN A 199 1.27 10.33 -27.86
C GLN A 199 0.03 10.94 -28.55
N MET A 200 -1.11 10.98 -27.84
CA MET A 200 -2.36 11.56 -28.36
C MET A 200 -2.38 13.10 -28.23
N ALA A 201 -3.35 13.73 -28.88
CA ALA A 201 -3.66 15.15 -28.77
C ALA A 201 -4.11 15.55 -27.34
N ASP A 202 -3.93 16.82 -26.99
CA ASP A 202 -4.43 17.35 -25.71
C ASP A 202 -5.97 17.33 -25.71
N SER A 203 -6.60 17.04 -24.57
CA SER A 203 -8.04 17.24 -24.41
C SER A 203 -8.33 18.74 -24.29
N ARG A 204 -9.35 19.22 -25.01
CA ARG A 204 -9.87 20.59 -24.91
C ARG A 204 -11.22 20.52 -24.20
N GLN A 205 -11.38 21.32 -23.16
CA GLN A 205 -12.54 21.30 -22.28
C GLN A 205 -12.95 22.73 -21.95
N THR A 206 -14.24 23.01 -21.82
CA THR A 206 -14.74 24.32 -21.41
C THR A 206 -15.34 24.17 -20.02
N HIS A 207 -14.72 24.83 -19.05
CA HIS A 207 -15.25 24.94 -17.69
C HIS A 207 -16.21 26.12 -17.64
N VAL A 208 -17.46 25.86 -17.25
CA VAL A 208 -18.50 26.88 -17.13
C VAL A 208 -18.70 27.17 -15.64
N THR A 209 -18.56 28.42 -15.22
CA THR A 209 -18.98 28.86 -13.88
C THR A 209 -20.17 29.80 -14.02
N VAL A 210 -21.25 29.48 -13.32
CA VAL A 210 -22.43 30.35 -13.20
C VAL A 210 -22.51 30.83 -11.76
N LEU A 211 -22.62 32.14 -11.57
CA LEU A 211 -23.01 32.73 -10.29
C LEU A 211 -24.47 33.17 -10.37
N THR A 212 -25.28 32.67 -9.45
CA THR A 212 -26.66 33.11 -9.23
C THR A 212 -26.75 33.82 -7.89
N GLN A 213 -27.61 34.83 -7.81
CA GLN A 213 -27.80 35.68 -6.64
C GLN A 213 -29.28 35.69 -6.27
N VAL A 214 -29.56 35.63 -4.97
CA VAL A 214 -30.89 35.84 -4.39
C VAL A 214 -30.73 36.67 -3.11
N GLU A 215 -31.34 37.86 -3.07
CA GLU A 215 -31.01 38.90 -2.08
C GLU A 215 -29.48 39.14 -2.02
N ASP A 216 -28.86 39.06 -0.84
CA ASP A 216 -27.42 39.15 -0.59
C ASP A 216 -26.70 37.79 -0.60
N ALA A 217 -27.41 36.68 -0.85
CA ALA A 217 -26.85 35.33 -0.92
C ALA A 217 -26.44 34.97 -2.35
N GLY A 218 -25.16 34.61 -2.53
CA GLY A 218 -24.58 34.21 -3.79
C GLY A 218 -24.30 32.70 -3.84
N PHE A 219 -24.76 32.07 -4.90
CA PHE A 219 -24.65 30.64 -5.18
C PHE A 219 -23.82 30.42 -6.44
N ARG A 220 -23.10 29.29 -6.49
CA ARG A 220 -22.25 28.90 -7.61
C ARG A 220 -22.65 27.53 -8.16
N SER A 221 -22.78 27.48 -9.48
CA SER A 221 -22.87 26.24 -10.27
C SER A 221 -21.56 26.06 -11.04
N SER A 222 -21.20 24.83 -11.40
CA SER A 222 -19.97 24.55 -12.14
C SER A 222 -20.12 23.39 -13.11
N GLY A 223 -20.09 23.71 -14.39
CA GLY A 223 -20.16 22.76 -15.50
C GLY A 223 -18.80 22.50 -16.14
N LYS A 224 -18.73 21.42 -16.92
CA LYS A 224 -17.56 21.05 -17.72
C LYS A 224 -18.02 20.32 -18.98
N ARG A 225 -17.79 20.93 -20.13
CA ARG A 225 -17.97 20.37 -21.47
C ARG A 225 -16.62 19.90 -22.04
N ILE A 226 -16.59 18.83 -22.81
CA ILE A 226 -15.40 18.29 -23.49
C ILE A 226 -15.49 18.65 -24.97
N ASP A 227 -14.99 19.84 -25.33
CA ASP A 227 -15.00 20.31 -26.72
C ASP A 227 -14.14 19.43 -27.65
N PHE A 228 -13.19 18.68 -27.08
CA PHE A 228 -12.47 17.59 -27.75
C PHE A 228 -11.83 16.62 -26.73
N PRO A 229 -12.13 15.30 -26.77
CA PRO A 229 -11.63 14.36 -25.76
C PRO A 229 -10.13 14.07 -25.88
N GLY A 230 -9.55 14.08 -27.09
CA GLY A 230 -8.13 13.81 -27.32
C GLY A 230 -7.67 12.53 -26.60
N PHE A 231 -6.60 12.61 -25.82
CA PHE A 231 -6.05 11.47 -25.05
C PHE A 231 -7.03 10.77 -24.09
N LEU A 232 -8.18 11.36 -23.78
CA LEU A 232 -9.20 10.71 -22.94
C LEU A 232 -9.85 9.51 -23.64
N ARG A 233 -9.92 9.51 -24.97
CA ARG A 233 -10.56 8.42 -25.74
C ARG A 233 -9.91 7.06 -25.46
N ALA A 234 -8.58 7.01 -25.36
CA ALA A 234 -7.85 5.77 -25.04
C ALA A 234 -8.14 5.19 -23.63
N TYR A 235 -8.83 5.90 -22.74
CA TYR A 235 -9.25 5.35 -21.44
C TYR A 235 -10.70 4.81 -21.43
N VAL A 236 -11.52 5.18 -22.42
CA VAL A 236 -12.87 4.62 -22.65
C VAL A 236 -12.88 3.56 -23.77
N GLU A 237 -11.77 3.41 -24.49
CA GLU A 237 -11.59 2.41 -25.53
C GLU A 237 -11.81 0.98 -24.99
N GLY A 238 -12.76 0.27 -25.60
CA GLY A 238 -13.24 -1.04 -25.13
C GLY A 238 -14.41 -0.98 -24.14
N SER A 239 -15.05 0.19 -23.96
CA SER A 239 -16.44 0.28 -23.47
C SER A 239 -17.41 -0.21 -24.55
N ASP A 240 -18.57 -0.74 -24.15
CA ASP A 240 -19.67 -1.06 -25.07
C ASP A 240 -20.20 0.20 -25.78
N ASP A 241 -20.14 1.35 -25.09
CA ASP A 241 -20.31 2.69 -25.65
C ASP A 241 -19.19 3.62 -25.12
N PRO A 242 -18.17 3.95 -25.94
CA PRO A 242 -17.09 4.87 -25.55
C PRO A 242 -17.49 6.35 -25.57
N ASP A 243 -18.60 6.72 -26.20
CA ASP A 243 -19.09 8.11 -26.26
C ASP A 243 -19.93 8.43 -25.03
N ALA A 244 -20.86 7.55 -24.64
CA ALA A 244 -21.58 7.64 -23.37
C ALA A 244 -20.60 7.69 -22.17
N ALA A 245 -19.53 6.89 -22.18
CA ALA A 245 -18.50 6.91 -21.15
C ALA A 245 -17.63 8.21 -21.12
N LEU A 246 -17.78 9.10 -22.11
CA LEU A 246 -17.25 10.47 -22.10
C LEU A 246 -18.32 11.50 -21.70
N GLU A 247 -19.57 11.31 -22.11
CA GLU A 247 -20.72 12.12 -21.66
C GLU A 247 -20.93 12.00 -20.13
N ASP A 248 -20.78 10.81 -19.56
CA ASP A 248 -20.75 10.54 -18.09
C ASP A 248 -19.67 11.34 -17.33
N GLN A 249 -18.67 11.86 -18.04
CA GLN A 249 -17.65 12.73 -17.45
C GLN A 249 -18.01 14.21 -17.55
N GLU A 250 -19.01 14.61 -18.34
CA GLU A 250 -19.43 16.00 -18.44
C GLU A 250 -20.29 16.45 -17.25
N VAL A 251 -20.40 17.77 -17.10
CA VAL A 251 -21.46 18.39 -16.27
C VAL A 251 -22.03 19.51 -17.12
N ILE A 252 -23.09 19.21 -17.86
CA ILE A 252 -23.70 20.14 -18.80
C ILE A 252 -24.66 21.06 -18.04
N LEU A 253 -24.34 22.36 -18.00
CA LEU A 253 -25.28 23.38 -17.53
C LEU A 253 -26.18 23.82 -18.70
N PRO A 254 -27.44 24.22 -18.44
CA PRO A 254 -28.31 24.76 -19.48
C PRO A 254 -27.74 26.06 -20.06
N ALA A 255 -28.19 26.42 -21.26
CA ALA A 255 -27.84 27.71 -21.88
C ALA A 255 -28.43 28.87 -21.06
N LEU A 256 -27.56 29.63 -20.39
CA LEU A 256 -27.89 30.75 -19.50
C LEU A 256 -27.17 32.03 -19.97
N LYS A 257 -27.66 33.18 -19.50
CA LYS A 257 -27.09 34.52 -19.72
C LYS A 257 -27.14 35.32 -18.43
N VAL A 258 -26.26 36.31 -18.30
CA VAL A 258 -26.33 37.30 -17.21
C VAL A 258 -27.65 38.08 -17.31
N GLY A 259 -28.39 38.15 -16.21
CA GLY A 259 -29.75 38.70 -16.14
C GLY A 259 -30.88 37.67 -16.21
N ASP A 260 -30.60 36.41 -16.59
CA ASP A 260 -31.61 35.35 -16.57
C ASP A 260 -32.09 35.06 -15.14
N LYS A 261 -33.36 34.67 -15.02
CA LYS A 261 -34.03 34.42 -13.73
C LYS A 261 -34.46 32.96 -13.62
N PRO A 262 -33.57 32.06 -13.14
CA PRO A 262 -33.93 30.65 -12.94
C PRO A 262 -34.93 30.51 -11.80
N ASN A 263 -35.90 29.62 -11.95
CA ASN A 263 -36.81 29.26 -10.86
C ASN A 263 -36.15 28.21 -9.97
N CYS A 264 -35.94 28.53 -8.70
CA CYS A 264 -35.62 27.53 -7.68
C CYS A 264 -36.83 26.57 -7.54
N LYS A 265 -36.57 25.27 -7.63
CA LYS A 265 -37.56 24.21 -7.39
C LYS A 265 -37.46 23.72 -5.96
N ASP A 266 -36.24 23.30 -5.61
CA ASP A 266 -35.88 22.71 -4.32
C ASP A 266 -34.74 23.53 -3.71
N LEU A 267 -34.76 23.65 -2.38
CA LEU A 267 -33.74 24.36 -1.60
C LEU A 267 -33.61 23.69 -0.23
N GLU A 268 -32.41 23.24 0.09
CA GLU A 268 -32.09 22.52 1.33
C GLU A 268 -30.90 23.13 2.07
N ALA A 269 -30.87 22.94 3.40
CA ALA A 269 -29.78 23.35 4.27
C ALA A 269 -28.98 22.10 4.69
N VAL A 270 -27.95 21.76 3.91
CA VAL A 270 -27.15 20.55 4.11
C VAL A 270 -26.04 20.79 5.14
N GLY A 271 -26.01 19.98 6.20
CA GLY A 271 -24.92 19.96 7.18
C GLY A 271 -23.67 19.26 6.64
N HIS A 272 -22.49 19.77 7.00
CA HIS A 272 -21.19 19.22 6.61
C HIS A 272 -20.20 19.30 7.78
N GLU A 273 -19.41 18.24 7.96
CA GLU A 273 -18.34 18.16 8.95
C GLU A 273 -16.98 18.01 8.27
N THR A 274 -15.96 18.67 8.81
CA THR A 274 -14.56 18.46 8.40
C THR A 274 -14.14 17.02 8.66
N GLN A 275 -13.53 16.38 7.67
CA GLN A 275 -13.01 15.02 7.79
C GLN A 275 -11.51 15.05 8.11
N PRO A 276 -11.00 14.12 8.96
CA PRO A 276 -9.57 14.05 9.26
C PRO A 276 -8.74 13.67 8.02
N PRO A 277 -7.42 13.97 8.01
CA PRO A 277 -6.53 13.56 6.92
C PRO A 277 -6.62 12.08 6.60
N ALA A 278 -6.84 11.76 5.32
CA ALA A 278 -7.05 10.38 4.89
C ALA A 278 -5.79 9.52 5.08
N ARG A 279 -5.95 8.36 5.75
CA ARG A 279 -4.86 7.38 5.95
C ARG A 279 -4.23 6.96 4.62
N PHE A 280 -2.94 6.64 4.66
CA PHE A 280 -2.23 6.13 3.48
C PHE A 280 -2.87 4.86 2.93
N THR A 281 -2.99 4.80 1.61
CA THR A 281 -3.16 3.57 0.84
C THR A 281 -1.79 3.13 0.34
N GLU A 282 -1.65 1.93 -0.24
CA GLU A 282 -0.39 1.58 -0.92
C GLU A 282 -0.06 2.61 -2.02
N ALA A 283 -1.05 3.09 -2.78
CA ALA A 283 -0.82 4.11 -3.82
C ALA A 283 -0.30 5.44 -3.25
N SER A 284 -0.94 5.98 -2.20
CA SER A 284 -0.49 7.27 -1.63
C SER A 284 0.83 7.14 -0.88
N LEU A 285 1.14 5.99 -0.27
CA LEU A 285 2.45 5.76 0.34
C LEU A 285 3.57 5.65 -0.71
N VAL A 286 3.37 4.90 -1.80
CA VAL A 286 4.34 4.86 -2.92
C VAL A 286 4.59 6.27 -3.48
N LYS A 287 3.54 7.07 -3.65
CA LYS A 287 3.65 8.46 -4.10
C LYS A 287 4.45 9.34 -3.13
N THR A 288 4.23 9.20 -1.82
CA THR A 288 4.95 9.97 -0.80
C THR A 288 6.42 9.54 -0.72
N LEU A 289 6.71 8.24 -0.76
CA LEU A 289 8.08 7.72 -0.84
C LEU A 289 8.84 8.31 -2.05
N GLU A 290 8.21 8.30 -3.24
CA GLU A 290 8.75 8.94 -4.46
C GLU A 290 8.96 10.45 -4.30
N SER A 291 8.05 11.19 -3.65
CA SER A 291 8.19 12.65 -3.49
C SER A 291 9.21 13.07 -2.43
N GLU A 292 9.42 12.26 -1.39
CA GLU A 292 10.48 12.45 -0.40
C GLU A 292 11.86 12.00 -0.92
N GLY A 293 11.91 11.27 -2.05
CA GLY A 293 13.13 10.62 -2.56
C GLY A 293 13.57 9.39 -1.77
N VAL A 294 12.68 8.83 -0.95
CA VAL A 294 12.93 7.69 -0.06
C VAL A 294 12.58 6.39 -0.79
N GLY A 295 13.57 5.51 -0.95
CA GLY A 295 13.43 4.30 -1.75
C GLY A 295 13.48 4.55 -3.25
N ARG A 296 13.34 3.47 -4.02
CA ARG A 296 13.62 3.40 -5.47
C ARG A 296 12.64 2.42 -6.15
N PRO A 297 12.58 2.37 -7.51
CA PRO A 297 11.74 1.42 -8.24
C PRO A 297 11.87 -0.05 -7.82
N SER A 298 13.04 -0.45 -7.30
CA SER A 298 13.32 -1.77 -6.75
C SER A 298 12.80 -2.00 -5.32
N THR A 299 12.51 -0.97 -4.53
CA THR A 299 12.22 -1.08 -3.10
C THR A 299 10.81 -0.68 -2.68
N TYR A 300 10.07 0.15 -3.41
CA TYR A 300 8.71 0.59 -2.99
C TYR A 300 7.78 -0.55 -2.53
N ALA A 301 7.66 -1.61 -3.35
CA ALA A 301 6.81 -2.75 -3.05
C ALA A 301 7.35 -3.65 -1.90
N SER A 302 8.66 -3.65 -1.65
CA SER A 302 9.27 -4.42 -0.55
C SER A 302 9.31 -3.65 0.75
N ILE A 303 9.36 -2.31 0.74
CA ILE A 303 9.14 -1.44 1.91
C ILE A 303 7.74 -1.69 2.48
N ILE A 304 6.71 -1.54 1.64
CA ILE A 304 5.30 -1.77 2.01
C ILE A 304 5.09 -3.21 2.48
N GLY A 305 5.61 -4.19 1.72
CA GLY A 305 5.57 -5.59 2.13
C GLY A 305 6.25 -5.83 3.48
N THR A 306 7.38 -5.20 3.77
CA THR A 306 8.13 -5.39 5.02
C THR A 306 7.43 -4.78 6.24
N ILE A 307 6.81 -3.60 6.12
CA ILE A 307 6.11 -2.99 7.26
C ILE A 307 4.82 -3.75 7.61
N VAL A 308 4.17 -4.40 6.63
CA VAL A 308 3.02 -5.28 6.86
C VAL A 308 3.46 -6.66 7.35
N ASP A 309 4.41 -7.32 6.67
CA ASP A 309 4.92 -8.66 7.04
C ASP A 309 5.57 -8.68 8.45
N ARG A 310 6.02 -7.53 8.98
CA ARG A 310 6.54 -7.37 10.35
C ARG A 310 5.51 -6.85 11.37
N GLY A 311 4.28 -6.55 10.96
CA GLY A 311 3.21 -6.11 11.87
C GLY A 311 3.34 -4.67 12.38
N TYR A 312 4.10 -3.80 11.69
CA TYR A 312 4.09 -2.36 11.96
C TYR A 312 2.85 -1.68 11.38
N ALA A 313 2.36 -2.16 10.23
CA ALA A 313 1.11 -1.72 9.63
C ALA A 313 0.16 -2.90 9.37
N LYS A 314 -1.15 -2.66 9.48
CA LYS A 314 -2.23 -3.54 9.03
C LYS A 314 -2.85 -2.94 7.76
N LEU A 315 -3.13 -3.74 6.74
CA LEU A 315 -3.91 -3.30 5.57
C LEU A 315 -5.40 -3.60 5.79
N ILE A 316 -6.18 -2.57 6.13
CA ILE A 316 -7.62 -2.65 6.41
C ILE A 316 -8.34 -1.79 5.40
N THR A 317 -9.23 -2.37 4.59
CA THR A 317 -10.04 -1.67 3.56
C THR A 317 -9.19 -0.78 2.63
N ASN A 318 -8.06 -1.31 2.15
CA ASN A 318 -7.03 -0.63 1.34
C ASN A 318 -6.27 0.52 2.03
N ALA A 319 -6.56 0.83 3.30
CA ALA A 319 -5.78 1.76 4.12
C ALA A 319 -4.74 1.01 4.97
N LEU A 320 -3.54 1.59 5.08
CA LEU A 320 -2.48 1.18 5.99
C LEU A 320 -2.71 1.85 7.35
N ILE A 321 -2.93 1.04 8.38
CA ILE A 321 -3.16 1.52 9.75
C ILE A 321 -1.98 1.07 10.63
N PRO A 322 -1.27 1.98 11.32
CA PRO A 322 -0.16 1.63 12.20
C PRO A 322 -0.63 0.79 13.40
N THR A 323 0.26 -0.01 13.97
CA THR A 323 0.02 -0.78 15.20
C THR A 323 0.67 -0.12 16.41
N PHE A 324 0.27 -0.51 17.63
CA PHE A 324 0.96 -0.07 18.85
C PHE A 324 2.47 -0.40 18.84
N THR A 325 2.87 -1.48 18.17
CA THR A 325 4.28 -1.84 17.96
C THR A 325 5.01 -0.83 17.07
N ALA A 326 4.35 -0.27 16.06
CA ALA A 326 4.92 0.81 15.25
C ALA A 326 5.08 2.09 16.08
N PHE A 327 4.07 2.49 16.86
CA PHE A 327 4.19 3.63 17.78
C PHE A 327 5.41 3.48 18.71
N ALA A 328 5.54 2.36 19.41
CA ALA A 328 6.66 2.12 20.32
C ALA A 328 8.04 2.19 19.62
N VAL A 329 8.18 1.59 18.43
CA VAL A 329 9.45 1.59 17.68
C VAL A 329 9.75 2.95 17.05
N THR A 330 8.75 3.64 16.50
CA THR A 330 8.89 4.99 15.95
C THR A 330 9.29 5.98 17.03
N THR A 331 8.58 6.05 18.16
CA THR A 331 8.92 6.95 19.27
C THR A 331 10.32 6.66 19.85
N LEU A 332 10.75 5.39 19.93
CA LEU A 332 12.13 5.05 20.30
C LEU A 332 13.15 5.61 19.30
N LEU A 333 12.91 5.44 18.00
CA LEU A 333 13.85 5.91 16.98
C LEU A 333 13.88 7.45 16.88
N GLU A 334 12.73 8.12 17.01
CA GLU A 334 12.64 9.58 17.07
C GLU A 334 13.32 10.17 18.31
N THR A 335 13.24 9.48 19.46
CA THR A 335 13.84 9.94 20.72
C THR A 335 15.37 9.77 20.74
N TYR A 336 15.86 8.58 20.33
CA TYR A 336 17.27 8.20 20.51
C TYR A 336 18.10 8.24 19.21
N PHE A 337 17.47 8.23 18.04
CA PHE A 337 18.13 8.17 16.73
C PHE A 337 17.46 9.07 15.66
N PRO A 338 17.08 10.33 15.95
CA PRO A 338 16.25 11.15 15.07
C PRO A 338 16.83 11.31 13.65
N ASP A 339 18.16 11.50 13.55
CA ASP A 339 18.86 11.60 12.26
C ASP A 339 18.69 10.36 11.37
N LEU A 340 18.44 9.17 11.93
CA LEU A 340 18.28 7.93 11.17
C LEU A 340 16.84 7.70 10.67
N VAL A 341 15.88 8.49 11.15
CA VAL A 341 14.47 8.46 10.71
C VAL A 341 14.02 9.73 9.98
N ASP A 342 14.85 10.78 9.93
CA ASP A 342 14.67 11.92 9.00
C ASP A 342 14.49 11.43 7.56
N THR A 343 13.39 11.81 6.91
CA THR A 343 13.16 11.52 5.48
C THR A 343 14.23 12.17 4.63
N GLY A 344 14.70 13.35 5.01
CA GLY A 344 15.82 14.04 4.37
C GLY A 344 17.12 13.25 4.45
N PHE A 345 17.46 12.63 5.59
CA PHE A 345 18.66 11.81 5.74
C PHE A 345 18.58 10.56 4.88
N THR A 346 17.42 9.91 4.89
CA THR A 346 17.16 8.71 4.08
C THR A 346 17.25 9.04 2.58
N SER A 347 16.69 10.17 2.16
CA SER A 347 16.77 10.69 0.79
C SER A 347 18.21 11.01 0.37
N ARG A 348 18.99 11.66 1.26
CA ARG A 348 20.44 11.91 1.06
C ARG A 348 21.25 10.62 0.97
N MET A 349 20.95 9.60 1.78
CA MET A 349 21.58 8.28 1.71
C MET A 349 21.32 7.61 0.36
N GLU A 350 20.06 7.53 -0.06
CA GLU A 350 19.67 6.92 -1.34
C GLU A 350 20.31 7.66 -2.53
N GLN A 351 20.38 9.00 -2.48
CA GLN A 351 21.08 9.80 -3.50
C GLN A 351 22.58 9.46 -3.58
N THR A 352 23.29 9.31 -2.45
CA THR A 352 24.71 8.91 -2.48
C THR A 352 24.91 7.45 -2.88
N LEU A 353 23.92 6.57 -2.70
CA LEU A 353 23.94 5.22 -3.29
C LEU A 353 23.81 5.27 -4.82
N ASP A 354 23.00 6.17 -5.38
CA ASP A 354 22.98 6.43 -6.83
C ASP A 354 24.31 7.02 -7.33
N GLU A 355 24.90 7.99 -6.61
CA GLU A 355 26.23 8.55 -6.93
C GLU A 355 27.33 7.48 -6.90
N ILE A 356 27.24 6.50 -6.00
CA ILE A 356 28.15 5.34 -5.96
C ILE A 356 27.95 4.44 -7.19
N ALA A 357 26.71 4.23 -7.62
CA ALA A 357 26.38 3.39 -8.77
C ALA A 357 26.78 4.03 -10.11
N THR A 358 26.73 5.36 -10.23
CA THR A 358 27.25 6.10 -11.40
C THR A 358 28.76 6.32 -11.37
N GLY A 359 29.42 6.09 -10.23
CA GLY A 359 30.85 6.34 -10.01
C GLY A 359 31.19 7.81 -9.70
N GLU A 360 30.18 8.66 -9.48
CA GLU A 360 30.33 10.04 -8.99
C GLU A 360 30.83 10.05 -7.51
N ALA A 361 30.55 9.00 -6.73
CA ALA A 361 31.01 8.81 -5.35
C ALA A 361 31.71 7.45 -5.09
N LYS A 362 32.41 7.32 -3.95
CA LYS A 362 33.14 6.09 -3.56
C LYS A 362 32.48 5.40 -2.35
N TRP A 363 32.16 4.12 -2.49
CA TRP A 363 31.45 3.34 -1.48
C TRP A 363 32.19 3.20 -0.14
N LEU A 364 33.50 2.92 -0.16
CA LEU A 364 34.24 2.63 1.07
C LEU A 364 34.37 3.85 2.00
N PRO A 365 34.75 5.06 1.53
CA PRO A 365 34.70 6.28 2.35
C PRO A 365 33.28 6.63 2.84
N TYR A 366 32.24 6.33 2.06
CA TYR A 366 30.87 6.54 2.48
C TYR A 366 30.49 5.61 3.65
N LEU A 367 30.75 4.31 3.54
CA LEU A 367 30.47 3.35 4.62
C LEU A 367 31.32 3.62 5.87
N ASP A 368 32.58 4.02 5.72
CA ASP A 368 33.44 4.36 6.86
C ASP A 368 32.89 5.59 7.61
N LYS A 369 32.49 6.66 6.89
CA LYS A 369 31.81 7.81 7.49
C LYS A 369 30.47 7.43 8.13
N PHE A 370 29.62 6.67 7.44
CA PHE A 370 28.29 6.28 7.91
C PHE A 370 28.35 5.40 9.16
N TYR A 371 29.30 4.47 9.24
CA TYR A 371 29.37 3.49 10.33
C TYR A 371 30.32 3.92 11.46
N ARG A 372 31.49 4.46 11.14
CA ARG A 372 32.58 4.78 12.09
C ARG A 372 32.83 6.26 12.32
N GLY A 373 32.14 7.15 11.62
CA GLY A 373 32.26 8.59 11.83
C GLY A 373 31.86 9.01 13.25
N GLU A 374 32.20 10.25 13.61
CA GLU A 374 31.85 10.84 14.92
C GLU A 374 30.33 10.81 15.15
N THR A 375 29.53 11.12 14.13
CA THR A 375 28.06 10.97 14.14
C THR A 375 27.59 9.66 13.46
N GLY A 376 28.48 8.68 13.29
CA GLY A 376 28.21 7.42 12.60
C GLY A 376 27.42 6.41 13.45
N LEU A 377 26.76 5.46 12.79
CA LEU A 377 25.83 4.50 13.41
C LEU A 377 26.42 3.75 14.61
N ALA A 378 27.68 3.28 14.53
CA ALA A 378 28.29 2.54 15.64
C ALA A 378 28.59 3.44 16.85
N THR A 379 28.84 4.74 16.63
CA THR A 379 29.05 5.73 17.67
C THR A 379 27.71 6.08 18.34
N GLN A 380 26.69 6.41 17.53
CA GLN A 380 25.33 6.68 18.02
C GLN A 380 24.77 5.53 18.87
N VAL A 381 24.85 4.28 18.38
CA VAL A 381 24.34 3.11 19.13
C VAL A 381 25.09 2.95 20.46
N LYS A 382 26.41 3.07 20.47
CA LYS A 382 27.24 2.95 21.69
C LYS A 382 26.90 4.02 22.73
N GLU A 383 26.56 5.23 22.31
CA GLU A 383 26.23 6.34 23.20
C GLU A 383 24.78 6.25 23.73
N GLN A 384 23.85 5.80 22.89
CA GLN A 384 22.41 5.78 23.20
C GLN A 384 21.92 4.47 23.84
N GLU A 385 22.56 3.32 23.58
CA GLU A 385 22.15 2.00 24.12
C GLU A 385 22.03 2.02 25.66
N SER A 386 22.95 2.70 26.34
CA SER A 386 22.93 2.85 27.81
C SER A 386 21.85 3.79 28.36
N GLN A 387 21.19 4.57 27.50
CA GLN A 387 20.16 5.56 27.83
C GLN A 387 18.74 5.05 27.53
N ILE A 388 18.60 3.91 26.84
CA ILE A 388 17.32 3.32 26.47
C ILE A 388 16.78 2.46 27.63
N ASP A 389 15.80 2.98 28.37
CA ASP A 389 15.06 2.17 29.35
C ASP A 389 14.12 1.19 28.63
N ALA A 390 14.33 -0.12 28.84
CA ALA A 390 13.59 -1.18 28.16
C ALA A 390 12.12 -1.34 28.61
N LYS A 391 11.65 -0.65 29.67
CA LYS A 391 10.22 -0.52 29.98
C LYS A 391 9.62 0.68 29.24
N VAL A 392 10.28 1.83 29.21
CA VAL A 392 9.84 3.02 28.45
C VAL A 392 9.79 2.73 26.96
N ALA A 393 10.85 2.14 26.39
CA ALA A 393 10.99 1.76 24.98
C ALA A 393 9.85 0.87 24.41
N ARG A 394 9.12 0.17 25.28
CA ARG A 394 7.99 -0.70 24.91
C ARG A 394 6.63 -0.16 25.37
N THR A 395 6.57 1.10 25.83
CA THR A 395 5.37 1.72 26.38
C THR A 395 4.96 2.89 25.50
N VAL A 396 3.75 2.82 24.96
CA VAL A 396 3.08 3.92 24.27
C VAL A 396 2.15 4.62 25.25
N VAL A 397 2.22 5.95 25.27
CA VAL A 397 1.26 6.82 25.97
C VAL A 397 0.42 7.51 24.89
N LEU A 398 -0.88 7.60 25.11
CA LEU A 398 -1.84 8.23 24.19
C LEU A 398 -2.56 9.32 24.97
N GLU A 399 -2.63 10.54 24.42
CA GLU A 399 -2.97 11.77 25.19
C GLU A 399 -4.34 11.70 25.89
N ASN A 400 -5.31 11.03 25.26
CA ASN A 400 -6.68 10.92 25.76
C ASN A 400 -6.92 9.70 26.67
N ILE A 401 -5.89 8.91 27.02
CA ILE A 401 -6.03 7.62 27.73
C ILE A 401 -5.21 7.61 29.03
N SER A 402 -5.86 7.24 30.13
CA SER A 402 -5.25 7.15 31.47
C SER A 402 -4.33 5.94 31.67
N ALA A 403 -4.51 4.88 30.88
CA ALA A 403 -3.72 3.66 30.91
C ALA A 403 -2.52 3.71 29.96
N LYS A 404 -1.42 3.04 30.31
CA LYS A 404 -0.24 2.89 29.44
C LYS A 404 -0.43 1.69 28.52
N VAL A 405 -0.09 1.79 27.24
CA VAL A 405 -0.11 0.65 26.32
C VAL A 405 1.29 0.04 26.22
N CYS A 406 1.48 -1.12 26.84
CA CYS A 406 2.74 -1.85 26.86
C CYS A 406 2.79 -2.93 25.76
N ILE A 407 3.92 -3.06 25.08
CA ILE A 407 4.18 -4.14 24.10
C ILE A 407 4.78 -5.35 24.81
N GLY A 408 4.08 -6.49 24.75
CA GLY A 408 4.49 -7.76 25.35
C GLY A 408 4.67 -8.88 24.33
N LYS A 409 5.22 -10.02 24.79
CA LYS A 409 5.46 -11.24 24.00
C LYS A 409 4.23 -11.87 23.31
N TYR A 410 3.02 -11.38 23.60
CA TYR A 410 1.76 -11.87 23.04
C TYR A 410 0.94 -10.77 22.32
N GLY A 411 1.49 -9.55 22.18
CA GLY A 411 0.79 -8.38 21.66
C GLY A 411 0.81 -7.21 22.64
N ALA A 412 0.01 -6.19 22.35
CA ALA A 412 -0.17 -5.02 23.21
C ALA A 412 -1.09 -5.34 24.41
N TYR A 413 -0.85 -4.68 25.54
CA TYR A 413 -1.68 -4.77 26.74
C TYR A 413 -1.71 -3.41 27.47
N LEU A 414 -2.83 -3.12 28.13
CA LEU A 414 -2.99 -1.99 29.02
C LEU A 414 -2.31 -2.26 30.36
N GLU A 415 -1.62 -1.27 30.91
CA GLU A 415 -1.06 -1.24 32.26
C GLU A 415 -1.55 0.05 32.95
N ALA A 416 -2.43 -0.10 33.93
CA ALA A 416 -3.07 1.01 34.65
C ALA A 416 -2.90 0.84 36.15
N GLU A 417 -2.50 1.91 36.85
CA GLU A 417 -2.43 1.92 38.31
C GLU A 417 -3.84 2.10 38.89
N ARG A 418 -4.21 1.29 39.89
CA ARG A 418 -5.42 1.42 40.71
C ARG A 418 -5.02 1.39 42.19
N GLU A 419 -5.96 1.64 43.10
CA GLU A 419 -5.71 1.66 44.55
C GLU A 419 -5.17 0.31 45.09
N GLU A 420 -5.59 -0.81 44.50
CA GLU A 420 -5.10 -2.16 44.82
C GLU A 420 -3.81 -2.55 44.06
N GLY A 421 -3.28 -1.67 43.20
CA GLY A 421 -2.06 -1.87 42.42
C GLY A 421 -2.25 -1.91 40.89
N PRO A 422 -1.21 -2.31 40.13
CA PRO A 422 -1.20 -2.23 38.67
C PRO A 422 -2.03 -3.34 37.99
N VAL A 423 -3.19 -2.99 37.44
CA VAL A 423 -4.05 -3.88 36.64
C VAL A 423 -3.53 -3.98 35.20
N LYS A 424 -3.62 -5.19 34.62
CA LYS A 424 -3.10 -5.47 33.26
C LYS A 424 -4.07 -6.27 32.38
N ALA A 425 -4.58 -5.66 31.33
CA ALA A 425 -5.55 -6.23 30.40
C ALA A 425 -4.98 -6.34 28.98
N SER A 426 -5.15 -7.48 28.29
CA SER A 426 -4.68 -7.63 26.91
C SER A 426 -5.56 -6.88 25.92
N ILE A 427 -4.95 -6.20 24.95
CA ILE A 427 -5.68 -5.52 23.86
C ILE A 427 -5.96 -6.54 22.73
N PRO A 428 -7.18 -6.58 22.15
CA PRO A 428 -7.50 -7.44 21.01
C PRO A 428 -6.57 -7.20 19.80
N GLN A 429 -6.27 -8.26 19.02
CA GLN A 429 -5.31 -8.16 17.92
C GLN A 429 -5.83 -7.39 16.70
N ASP A 430 -7.14 -7.24 16.55
CA ASP A 430 -7.79 -6.44 15.51
C ASP A 430 -7.77 -4.94 15.82
N LEU A 431 -8.01 -4.54 17.07
CA LEU A 431 -7.99 -3.14 17.53
C LEU A 431 -6.67 -2.41 17.16
N THR A 432 -6.76 -1.14 16.80
CA THR A 432 -5.62 -0.27 16.45
C THR A 432 -5.51 0.94 17.38
N PRO A 433 -4.38 1.68 17.38
CA PRO A 433 -4.19 2.86 18.24
C PRO A 433 -5.19 3.99 18.02
N ALA A 434 -5.92 3.98 16.91
CA ALA A 434 -6.93 4.96 16.57
C ALA A 434 -8.37 4.47 16.82
N ASP A 435 -8.54 3.19 17.19
CA ASP A 435 -9.84 2.63 17.59
C ASP A 435 -9.97 2.53 19.11
N LEU A 436 -8.85 2.55 19.85
CA LEU A 436 -8.81 2.47 21.32
C LEU A 436 -9.22 3.82 21.94
N ASP A 437 -10.26 3.81 22.76
CA ASP A 437 -10.82 4.97 23.45
C ASP A 437 -10.89 4.74 24.99
N PRO A 438 -11.27 5.76 25.81
CA PRO A 438 -11.33 5.62 27.26
C PRO A 438 -12.36 4.59 27.77
N GLU A 439 -13.48 4.40 27.06
CA GLU A 439 -14.56 3.50 27.47
C GLU A 439 -14.14 2.04 27.25
N GLN A 440 -13.50 1.76 26.11
CA GLN A 440 -12.87 0.46 25.83
C GLN A 440 -11.72 0.16 26.80
N VAL A 441 -10.91 1.15 27.16
CA VAL A 441 -9.82 1.00 28.13
C VAL A 441 -10.38 0.63 29.50
N GLU A 442 -11.39 1.36 29.99
CA GLU A 442 -12.04 1.08 31.27
C GLU A 442 -12.72 -0.29 31.25
N PHE A 443 -13.44 -0.64 30.16
CA PHE A 443 -14.06 -1.97 30.00
C PHE A 443 -13.04 -3.13 30.04
N LEU A 444 -11.95 -3.03 29.28
CA LEU A 444 -10.90 -4.07 29.24
C LEU A 444 -10.24 -4.24 30.61
N LEU A 445 -10.09 -3.16 31.38
CA LEU A 445 -9.57 -3.21 32.75
C LEU A 445 -10.60 -3.81 33.72
N LYS A 446 -11.87 -3.39 33.68
CA LYS A 446 -12.95 -3.92 34.54
C LYS A 446 -13.13 -5.41 34.38
N GLN A 447 -13.27 -5.90 33.15
CA GLN A 447 -13.42 -7.33 32.86
C GLN A 447 -12.25 -8.18 33.41
N LYS A 448 -11.07 -7.57 33.64
CA LYS A 448 -9.91 -8.24 34.21
C LYS A 448 -9.89 -8.25 35.75
N THR A 449 -10.54 -7.28 36.39
CA THR A 449 -10.63 -7.10 37.86
C THR A 449 -11.91 -7.69 38.45
N GLU A 450 -13.06 -7.29 37.91
CA GLU A 450 -14.41 -7.69 38.35
C GLU A 450 -14.80 -9.08 37.81
N GLY A 451 -14.11 -9.54 36.76
CA GLY A 451 -14.41 -10.79 36.06
C GLY A 451 -15.36 -10.58 34.87
N PRO A 452 -15.85 -11.67 34.26
CA PRO A 452 -16.86 -11.58 33.21
C PRO A 452 -18.24 -11.20 33.74
N GLU A 453 -18.96 -10.34 33.02
CA GLU A 453 -20.41 -10.21 33.18
C GLU A 453 -21.09 -11.52 32.78
N THR A 454 -22.02 -11.97 33.63
CA THR A 454 -22.88 -13.13 33.37
C THR A 454 -24.15 -12.68 32.67
N LEU A 455 -24.46 -13.34 31.54
CA LEU A 455 -25.63 -13.07 30.71
C LEU A 455 -26.87 -13.85 31.18
N GLY A 456 -26.67 -14.92 31.94
CA GLY A 456 -27.73 -15.82 32.42
C GLY A 456 -27.25 -17.26 32.57
N LEU A 457 -28.16 -18.18 32.94
CA LEU A 457 -27.88 -19.61 33.04
C LEU A 457 -28.36 -20.35 31.78
N HIS A 458 -27.50 -21.17 31.18
CA HIS A 458 -27.80 -21.91 29.95
C HIS A 458 -28.99 -22.88 30.16
N PRO A 459 -30.05 -22.82 29.34
CA PRO A 459 -31.33 -23.46 29.64
C PRO A 459 -31.26 -24.99 29.75
N GLU A 460 -30.33 -25.64 29.04
CA GLU A 460 -30.17 -27.10 29.06
C GLU A 460 -29.16 -27.62 30.10
N THR A 461 -28.22 -26.79 30.59
CA THR A 461 -27.10 -27.25 31.43
C THR A 461 -27.07 -26.60 32.82
N GLY A 462 -27.76 -25.48 33.01
CA GLY A 462 -27.73 -24.71 34.25
C GLY A 462 -26.42 -23.95 34.51
N GLU A 463 -25.41 -24.08 33.63
CA GLU A 463 -24.14 -23.37 33.77
C GLU A 463 -24.26 -21.89 33.36
N PRO A 464 -23.54 -20.96 34.03
CA PRO A 464 -23.55 -19.55 33.65
C PRO A 464 -22.93 -19.33 32.25
N ILE A 465 -23.54 -18.43 31.48
CA ILE A 465 -23.00 -17.93 30.22
C ILE A 465 -22.37 -16.56 30.47
N PHE A 466 -21.13 -16.40 30.02
CA PHE A 466 -20.33 -15.19 30.21
C PHE A 466 -20.05 -14.50 28.88
N VAL A 467 -20.08 -13.16 28.85
CA VAL A 467 -19.57 -12.36 27.72
C VAL A 467 -18.16 -11.87 28.05
N LEU A 468 -17.19 -12.24 27.22
CA LEU A 468 -15.75 -12.00 27.43
C LEU A 468 -15.12 -11.37 26.19
N ILE A 469 -14.05 -10.59 26.36
CA ILE A 469 -13.18 -10.15 25.27
C ILE A 469 -11.85 -10.91 25.35
N GLY A 470 -11.37 -11.36 24.20
CA GLY A 470 -10.11 -12.07 24.07
C GLY A 470 -9.19 -11.44 23.02
N SER A 471 -8.06 -12.08 22.75
CA SER A 471 -7.11 -11.66 21.71
C SER A 471 -7.69 -11.62 20.30
N TYR A 472 -8.89 -12.17 20.08
CA TYR A 472 -9.58 -12.26 18.79
C TYR A 472 -10.97 -11.59 18.81
N GLY A 473 -11.16 -10.60 19.68
CA GLY A 473 -12.44 -9.89 19.86
C GLY A 473 -13.36 -10.54 20.90
N PRO A 474 -14.64 -10.14 20.94
CA PRO A 474 -15.62 -10.63 21.92
C PRO A 474 -16.05 -12.09 21.64
N TYR A 475 -16.35 -12.83 22.71
CA TYR A 475 -16.77 -14.23 22.69
C TYR A 475 -17.68 -14.56 23.88
N VAL A 476 -18.54 -15.56 23.71
CA VAL A 476 -19.34 -16.15 24.79
C VAL A 476 -18.66 -17.41 25.33
N GLN A 477 -18.77 -17.64 26.63
CA GLN A 477 -18.23 -18.82 27.33
C GLN A 477 -19.31 -19.48 28.20
N LEU A 478 -19.41 -20.80 28.14
CA LEU A 478 -20.26 -21.62 29.02
C LEU A 478 -19.43 -22.15 30.21
N GLY A 479 -19.83 -21.79 31.43
CA GLY A 479 -19.15 -22.16 32.67
C GLY A 479 -17.86 -21.39 32.92
N GLU A 480 -17.29 -21.53 34.12
CA GLU A 480 -16.00 -20.95 34.50
C GLU A 480 -14.81 -21.83 34.09
N VAL A 481 -13.60 -21.25 34.11
CA VAL A 481 -12.35 -22.02 33.97
C VAL A 481 -11.97 -22.54 35.36
N SER A 482 -12.17 -23.83 35.61
CA SER A 482 -11.91 -24.46 36.92
C SER A 482 -10.88 -25.59 36.83
N GLU A 483 -10.45 -26.13 37.98
CA GLU A 483 -9.57 -27.31 38.00
C GLU A 483 -10.21 -28.54 37.34
N THR A 484 -11.54 -28.67 37.37
CA THR A 484 -12.30 -29.74 36.72
C THR A 484 -12.60 -29.43 35.24
N ASN A 485 -12.89 -28.17 34.90
CA ASN A 485 -13.15 -27.71 33.54
C ASN A 485 -12.10 -26.68 33.09
N LYS A 486 -10.92 -27.18 32.67
CA LYS A 486 -9.80 -26.33 32.22
C LYS A 486 -10.00 -25.74 30.81
N LYS A 487 -11.09 -26.08 30.12
CA LYS A 487 -11.44 -25.62 28.76
C LYS A 487 -12.98 -25.53 28.59
N PRO A 488 -13.66 -24.59 29.27
CA PRO A 488 -15.09 -24.34 29.07
C PRO A 488 -15.43 -24.07 27.60
N LYS A 489 -16.66 -24.40 27.18
CA LYS A 489 -17.08 -24.23 25.78
C LYS A 489 -17.12 -22.73 25.45
N ARG A 490 -16.60 -22.35 24.28
CA ARG A 490 -16.48 -20.95 23.84
C ARG A 490 -16.88 -20.81 22.39
N ALA A 491 -17.53 -19.71 22.06
CA ALA A 491 -17.81 -19.30 20.68
C ALA A 491 -17.57 -17.79 20.53
N SER A 492 -16.80 -17.39 19.52
CA SER A 492 -16.63 -15.97 19.18
C SER A 492 -17.96 -15.36 18.73
N LEU A 493 -18.13 -14.06 18.96
CA LEU A 493 -19.25 -13.30 18.44
C LEU A 493 -19.05 -12.91 16.96
N PRO A 494 -20.12 -12.74 16.17
CA PRO A 494 -20.01 -12.25 14.80
C PRO A 494 -19.39 -10.84 14.74
N LYS A 495 -18.68 -10.54 13.64
CA LYS A 495 -18.02 -9.23 13.48
C LYS A 495 -19.06 -8.13 13.31
N GLY A 496 -18.95 -7.09 14.14
CA GLY A 496 -19.92 -5.99 14.19
C GLY A 496 -21.08 -6.22 15.16
N THR A 497 -21.15 -7.38 15.83
CA THR A 497 -22.04 -7.55 16.99
C THR A 497 -21.42 -6.86 18.20
N ASP A 498 -22.09 -5.83 18.71
CA ASP A 498 -21.76 -5.19 19.99
C ASP A 498 -22.01 -6.16 21.15
N LYS A 499 -21.19 -6.08 22.21
CA LYS A 499 -21.36 -6.85 23.45
C LYS A 499 -22.72 -6.58 24.11
N ASP A 500 -23.20 -5.34 24.03
CA ASP A 500 -24.43 -4.91 24.72
C ASP A 500 -25.70 -5.30 23.97
N ASN A 501 -25.55 -5.78 22.73
CA ASN A 501 -26.62 -6.36 21.91
C ASN A 501 -26.62 -7.90 21.90
N VAL A 502 -25.82 -8.56 22.77
CA VAL A 502 -25.76 -10.02 22.86
C VAL A 502 -26.94 -10.54 23.68
N THR A 503 -27.96 -11.08 23.01
CA THR A 503 -29.08 -11.75 23.70
C THR A 503 -28.67 -13.13 24.21
N MET A 504 -29.37 -13.60 25.26
CA MET A 504 -29.20 -14.95 25.80
C MET A 504 -29.42 -16.03 24.73
N GLU A 505 -30.43 -15.85 23.87
CA GLU A 505 -30.75 -16.74 22.75
C GLU A 505 -29.59 -16.82 21.73
N MET A 506 -28.98 -15.68 21.41
CA MET A 506 -27.83 -15.60 20.52
C MET A 506 -26.60 -16.29 21.14
N ALA A 507 -26.36 -16.09 22.44
CA ALA A 507 -25.25 -16.72 23.14
C ALA A 507 -25.37 -18.24 23.22
N VAL A 508 -26.56 -18.77 23.56
CA VAL A 508 -26.88 -20.20 23.51
C VAL A 508 -26.68 -20.75 22.09
N SER A 509 -27.21 -20.05 21.08
CA SER A 509 -27.09 -20.47 19.67
C SER A 509 -25.64 -20.54 19.20
N LEU A 510 -24.81 -19.54 19.50
CA LEU A 510 -23.37 -19.53 19.23
C LEU A 510 -22.65 -20.66 19.99
N LEU A 511 -23.02 -20.91 21.24
CA LEU A 511 -22.48 -22.02 22.04
C LEU A 511 -22.89 -23.40 21.53
N THR A 512 -23.79 -23.56 20.55
CA THR A 512 -23.98 -24.84 19.85
C THR A 512 -22.77 -25.22 18.99
N LEU A 513 -22.05 -24.22 18.44
CA LEU A 513 -21.00 -24.41 17.43
C LEU A 513 -19.82 -25.29 17.92
N PRO A 514 -19.14 -26.03 17.02
CA PRO A 514 -19.41 -26.17 15.58
C PRO A 514 -20.65 -27.04 15.29
N ARG A 515 -21.62 -26.50 14.55
CA ARG A 515 -22.90 -27.17 14.23
C ARG A 515 -22.66 -28.23 13.15
N LEU A 516 -22.99 -29.49 13.43
CA LEU A 516 -22.99 -30.55 12.42
C LEU A 516 -24.18 -30.34 11.47
N LEU A 517 -23.91 -30.24 10.16
CA LEU A 517 -24.94 -30.13 9.12
C LEU A 517 -25.31 -31.50 8.55
N GLY A 518 -24.35 -32.43 8.52
CA GLY A 518 -24.56 -33.80 8.07
C GLY A 518 -23.26 -34.44 7.56
N THR A 519 -23.40 -35.38 6.63
CA THR A 519 -22.29 -36.08 5.95
C THR A 519 -22.31 -35.79 4.46
N HIS A 520 -21.14 -35.50 3.89
CA HIS A 520 -20.99 -35.26 2.44
C HIS A 520 -21.27 -36.55 1.66
N PRO A 521 -22.11 -36.53 0.61
CA PRO A 521 -22.59 -37.75 -0.06
C PRO A 521 -21.45 -38.63 -0.58
N ASP A 522 -20.50 -38.06 -1.33
CA ASP A 522 -19.45 -38.84 -2.01
C ASP A 522 -18.34 -39.38 -1.10
N THR A 523 -18.24 -38.89 0.14
CA THR A 523 -17.09 -39.20 1.04
C THR A 523 -17.49 -39.73 2.41
N GLY A 524 -18.77 -39.65 2.78
CA GLY A 524 -19.28 -39.94 4.12
C GLY A 524 -18.74 -39.03 5.24
N ALA A 525 -17.86 -38.07 4.93
CA ALA A 525 -17.17 -37.24 5.91
C ALA A 525 -18.05 -36.07 6.40
N LYS A 526 -17.79 -35.58 7.62
CA LYS A 526 -18.66 -34.62 8.31
C LYS A 526 -18.59 -33.24 7.67
N VAL A 527 -19.75 -32.61 7.48
CA VAL A 527 -19.88 -31.20 7.09
C VAL A 527 -20.39 -30.41 8.28
N GLN A 528 -19.69 -29.35 8.68
CA GLN A 528 -20.02 -28.52 9.85
C GLN A 528 -20.00 -27.02 9.52
N ALA A 529 -20.85 -26.23 10.18
CA ALA A 529 -20.76 -24.78 10.21
C ALA A 529 -20.08 -24.30 11.51
N ASN A 530 -19.25 -23.27 11.43
CA ASN A 530 -18.55 -22.70 12.59
C ASN A 530 -18.14 -21.24 12.37
N LEU A 531 -17.79 -20.53 13.44
CA LEU A 531 -17.22 -19.19 13.39
C LEU A 531 -15.69 -19.24 13.59
N GLY A 532 -14.95 -18.33 12.94
CA GLY A 532 -13.51 -18.18 13.12
C GLY A 532 -13.03 -16.75 12.88
N MET A 533 -11.72 -16.50 13.03
CA MET A 533 -11.13 -15.15 12.96
C MET A 533 -11.40 -14.37 11.66
N TYR A 534 -11.73 -15.08 10.57
CA TYR A 534 -12.05 -14.50 9.26
C TYR A 534 -13.56 -14.35 8.99
N GLY A 535 -14.41 -14.75 9.94
CA GLY A 535 -15.87 -14.78 9.81
C GLY A 535 -16.46 -16.21 9.87
N PRO A 536 -17.74 -16.37 9.54
CA PRO A 536 -18.42 -17.67 9.48
C PRO A 536 -17.92 -18.53 8.31
N TYR A 537 -17.88 -19.84 8.51
CA TYR A 537 -17.43 -20.79 7.49
C TYR A 537 -18.13 -22.16 7.60
N VAL A 538 -18.19 -22.87 6.48
CA VAL A 538 -18.46 -24.32 6.45
C VAL A 538 -17.14 -25.08 6.28
N VAL A 539 -17.06 -26.26 6.90
CA VAL A 539 -15.91 -27.16 6.82
C VAL A 539 -16.35 -28.59 6.50
N HIS A 540 -15.68 -29.21 5.53
CA HIS A 540 -15.75 -30.64 5.22
C HIS A 540 -14.54 -31.32 5.86
N ASP A 541 -14.78 -32.05 6.94
CA ASP A 541 -13.73 -32.70 7.73
C ASP A 541 -13.50 -34.14 7.23
N GLN A 542 -12.52 -34.29 6.34
CA GLN A 542 -12.10 -35.58 5.76
C GLN A 542 -11.06 -36.30 6.65
N GLY A 543 -10.91 -35.88 7.91
CA GLY A 543 -10.05 -36.52 8.90
C GLY A 543 -8.57 -36.51 8.50
N LYS A 544 -8.02 -37.69 8.18
CA LYS A 544 -6.61 -37.85 7.78
C LYS A 544 -6.29 -37.31 6.38
N VAL A 545 -7.28 -37.17 5.50
CA VAL A 545 -7.07 -36.65 4.13
C VAL A 545 -6.93 -35.12 4.14
N GLY A 546 -7.56 -34.46 5.12
CA GLY A 546 -7.49 -33.02 5.32
C GLY A 546 -8.84 -32.43 5.73
N LYS A 547 -8.94 -31.10 5.67
CA LYS A 547 -10.19 -30.37 5.84
C LYS A 547 -10.36 -29.35 4.74
N ASP A 548 -11.53 -29.29 4.13
CA ASP A 548 -11.87 -28.25 3.17
C ASP A 548 -12.78 -27.18 3.79
N TYR A 549 -12.59 -25.91 3.42
CA TYR A 549 -13.20 -24.74 4.07
C TYR A 549 -13.76 -23.75 3.06
N ARG A 550 -14.93 -23.16 3.35
CA ARG A 550 -15.50 -22.04 2.58
C ARG A 550 -16.11 -21.01 3.51
N SER A 551 -15.84 -19.73 3.28
CA SER A 551 -16.50 -18.65 4.01
C SER A 551 -17.98 -18.57 3.65
N ILE A 552 -18.83 -18.49 4.66
CA ILE A 552 -20.23 -18.11 4.52
C ILE A 552 -20.28 -16.59 4.28
N LYS A 553 -21.23 -16.11 3.47
CA LYS A 553 -21.41 -14.70 3.12
C LYS A 553 -22.91 -14.35 3.17
N PRO A 554 -23.28 -13.09 3.46
CA PRO A 554 -24.67 -12.65 3.29
C PRO A 554 -25.22 -13.01 1.90
N PRO A 555 -26.45 -13.53 1.79
CA PRO A 555 -27.47 -13.63 2.85
C PRO A 555 -27.36 -14.88 3.75
N ASP A 556 -26.44 -15.81 3.50
CA ASP A 556 -26.28 -17.03 4.31
C ASP A 556 -25.74 -16.73 5.72
N ASP A 557 -26.24 -17.43 6.74
CA ASP A 557 -25.80 -17.31 8.14
C ASP A 557 -25.35 -18.67 8.74
N VAL A 558 -24.41 -18.61 9.71
CA VAL A 558 -23.75 -19.77 10.32
C VAL A 558 -24.66 -20.63 11.19
N LEU A 559 -25.70 -20.05 11.79
CA LEU A 559 -26.65 -20.75 12.66
C LEU A 559 -27.77 -21.42 11.84
N THR A 560 -28.05 -20.92 10.64
CA THR A 560 -29.19 -21.37 9.81
C THR A 560 -28.80 -22.25 8.62
N ILE A 561 -27.62 -22.05 8.00
CA ILE A 561 -27.19 -22.69 6.74
C ILE A 561 -27.42 -24.21 6.68
N THR A 562 -28.06 -24.68 5.61
CA THR A 562 -28.40 -26.09 5.39
C THR A 562 -27.22 -26.91 4.86
N LEU A 563 -27.34 -28.24 4.91
CA LEU A 563 -26.34 -29.16 4.33
C LEU A 563 -26.16 -28.91 2.83
N ASP A 564 -27.26 -28.83 2.08
CA ASP A 564 -27.22 -28.67 0.61
C ASP A 564 -26.52 -27.36 0.23
N ARG A 565 -26.84 -26.27 0.92
CA ARG A 565 -26.18 -24.97 0.73
C ARG A 565 -24.70 -25.00 1.13
N ALA A 566 -24.33 -25.76 2.17
CA ALA A 566 -22.94 -25.97 2.52
C ALA A 566 -22.19 -26.78 1.44
N LEU A 567 -22.84 -27.78 0.83
CA LEU A 567 -22.29 -28.55 -0.29
C LEU A 567 -22.13 -27.69 -1.56
N GLU A 568 -23.09 -26.81 -1.88
CA GLU A 568 -22.93 -25.81 -2.95
C GLU A 568 -21.70 -24.92 -2.74
N LEU A 569 -21.51 -24.40 -1.52
CA LEU A 569 -20.33 -23.59 -1.19
C LEU A 569 -19.04 -24.42 -1.34
N LEU A 570 -19.02 -25.67 -0.85
CA LEU A 570 -17.87 -26.57 -0.94
C LEU A 570 -17.55 -26.97 -2.39
N ALA A 571 -18.55 -27.13 -3.25
CA ALA A 571 -18.37 -27.40 -4.67
C ALA A 571 -17.77 -26.22 -5.44
N GLN A 572 -17.94 -24.97 -4.97
CA GLN A 572 -17.24 -23.82 -5.55
C GLN A 572 -15.72 -23.98 -5.37
N PRO A 573 -14.89 -23.60 -6.37
CA PRO A 573 -13.45 -23.61 -6.21
C PRO A 573 -13.01 -22.68 -5.07
N LYS A 574 -11.94 -23.04 -4.37
CA LYS A 574 -11.33 -22.21 -3.32
C LYS A 574 -11.05 -20.81 -3.85
N ALA A 575 -11.73 -19.80 -3.30
CA ALA A 575 -11.44 -18.40 -3.60
C ALA A 575 -10.03 -18.05 -3.12
N VAL A 576 -9.06 -18.01 -4.04
CA VAL A 576 -7.62 -17.88 -3.73
C VAL A 576 -7.28 -16.44 -3.30
N ARG A 577 -7.60 -16.09 -2.05
CA ARG A 577 -7.13 -14.84 -1.44
C ARG A 577 -5.67 -14.99 -0.94
N GLY A 578 -4.74 -15.00 -1.89
CA GLY A 578 -3.36 -14.60 -1.63
C GLY A 578 -2.45 -15.59 -0.88
N SER A 579 -2.54 -16.89 -1.13
CA SER A 579 -1.41 -17.80 -0.86
C SER A 579 -1.46 -19.07 -1.71
N SER A 580 -0.28 -19.54 -2.14
CA SER A 580 0.04 -20.89 -2.60
C SER A 580 -1.00 -21.59 -3.52
N LYS A 581 -0.84 -21.41 -4.84
CA LYS A 581 -0.87 -22.60 -5.71
C LYS A 581 0.20 -23.55 -5.17
N THR A 582 -0.07 -24.86 -5.13
CA THR A 582 1.01 -25.86 -5.03
C THR A 582 2.08 -25.51 -6.04
N ALA A 583 3.28 -25.17 -5.56
CA ALA A 583 4.27 -24.47 -6.37
C ALA A 583 4.58 -25.28 -7.64
N THR A 584 4.37 -24.68 -8.81
CA THR A 584 4.84 -25.26 -10.06
C THR A 584 6.36 -25.32 -10.02
N PRO A 585 7.00 -26.46 -10.34
CA PRO A 585 8.44 -26.56 -10.32
C PRO A 585 9.05 -25.58 -11.34
N LEU A 586 10.11 -24.88 -10.92
CA LEU A 586 10.93 -24.06 -11.81
C LEU A 586 11.69 -24.91 -12.82
N LYS A 587 12.06 -26.14 -12.41
CA LYS A 587 12.73 -27.13 -13.24
C LYS A 587 12.52 -28.53 -12.67
N GLU A 588 12.22 -29.49 -13.53
CA GLU A 588 12.21 -30.91 -13.19
C GLU A 588 13.57 -31.51 -13.53
N LEU A 589 14.15 -32.32 -12.62
CA LEU A 589 15.50 -32.89 -12.77
C LEU A 589 15.49 -34.41 -13.03
N GLY A 590 14.32 -35.05 -12.99
CA GLY A 590 14.15 -36.50 -13.11
C GLY A 590 13.96 -37.20 -11.77
N ALA A 591 14.05 -38.54 -11.76
CA ALA A 591 13.90 -39.34 -10.55
C ALA A 591 15.20 -39.46 -9.74
N HIS A 592 15.08 -39.51 -8.41
CA HIS A 592 16.19 -39.79 -7.50
C HIS A 592 16.69 -41.25 -7.65
N PRO A 593 17.99 -41.50 -7.91
CA PRO A 593 18.49 -42.84 -8.25
C PRO A 593 18.12 -43.96 -7.26
N GLU A 594 18.17 -43.67 -5.95
CA GLU A 594 17.94 -44.68 -4.90
C GLU A 594 16.48 -44.84 -4.45
N SER A 595 15.60 -43.89 -4.77
CA SER A 595 14.23 -43.82 -4.19
C SER A 595 13.11 -43.63 -5.21
N GLY A 596 13.42 -43.31 -6.47
CA GLY A 596 12.45 -43.16 -7.56
C GLY A 596 11.59 -41.89 -7.50
N GLU A 597 11.59 -41.14 -6.40
CA GLU A 597 10.84 -39.87 -6.29
C GLU A 597 11.38 -38.79 -7.24
N LEU A 598 10.48 -37.95 -7.76
CA LEU A 598 10.84 -36.86 -8.67
C LEU A 598 11.54 -35.70 -7.93
N LEU A 599 12.76 -35.40 -8.37
CA LEU A 599 13.57 -34.28 -7.91
C LEU A 599 13.22 -33.02 -8.70
N ASN A 600 12.58 -32.07 -8.03
CA ASN A 600 12.09 -30.83 -8.63
C ASN A 600 12.65 -29.61 -7.89
N VAL A 601 13.05 -28.59 -8.65
CA VAL A 601 13.42 -27.26 -8.12
C VAL A 601 12.17 -26.40 -8.01
N TYR A 602 11.98 -25.75 -6.87
CA TYR A 602 10.85 -24.86 -6.58
C TYR A 602 11.35 -23.48 -6.14
N ASP A 603 10.54 -22.43 -6.34
CA ASP A 603 10.80 -21.12 -5.75
C ASP A 603 10.38 -21.09 -4.27
N GLY A 604 11.11 -20.33 -3.45
CA GLY A 604 10.97 -20.34 -2.00
C GLY A 604 11.31 -19.00 -1.34
N ARG A 605 10.85 -18.84 -0.09
CA ARG A 605 11.00 -17.61 0.73
C ARG A 605 12.45 -17.09 0.83
N TYR A 606 13.44 -17.95 0.61
CA TYR A 606 14.87 -17.65 0.75
C TYR A 606 15.65 -17.83 -0.57
N GLY A 607 14.96 -17.97 -1.70
CA GLY A 607 15.50 -18.33 -3.01
C GLY A 607 15.12 -19.76 -3.44
N PRO A 608 15.55 -20.19 -4.64
CA PRO A 608 15.26 -21.51 -5.17
C PRO A 608 15.78 -22.65 -4.29
N TYR A 609 15.06 -23.76 -4.28
CA TYR A 609 15.47 -24.98 -3.58
C TYR A 609 15.05 -26.23 -4.36
N VAL A 610 15.88 -27.28 -4.32
CA VAL A 610 15.45 -28.61 -4.74
C VAL A 610 14.74 -29.32 -3.58
N LYS A 611 13.68 -30.06 -3.88
CA LYS A 611 12.92 -30.85 -2.91
C LYS A 611 12.95 -32.34 -3.26
N HIS A 612 13.02 -33.16 -2.21
CA HIS A 612 12.93 -34.62 -2.22
C HIS A 612 12.24 -35.06 -0.93
N GLY A 613 11.14 -35.83 -0.98
CA GLY A 613 10.32 -36.14 0.20
C GLY A 613 9.96 -34.91 1.05
N GLU A 614 10.39 -34.91 2.32
CA GLU A 614 10.26 -33.78 3.25
C GLU A 614 11.46 -32.80 3.23
N ILE A 615 12.53 -33.13 2.50
CA ILE A 615 13.83 -32.46 2.54
C ILE A 615 13.94 -31.42 1.42
N ASN A 616 14.41 -30.22 1.76
CA ASN A 616 14.39 -29.05 0.89
C ASN A 616 15.76 -28.37 0.92
N ALA A 617 16.62 -28.58 -0.07
CA ALA A 617 17.98 -28.02 -0.12
C ALA A 617 18.03 -26.75 -1.00
N SER A 618 18.44 -25.63 -0.41
CA SER A 618 18.48 -24.32 -1.09
C SER A 618 19.71 -24.19 -1.99
N LEU A 619 19.54 -23.59 -3.16
CA LEU A 619 20.62 -23.25 -4.08
C LEU A 619 21.40 -22.03 -3.57
N ALA A 620 22.61 -21.82 -4.11
CA ALA A 620 23.36 -20.57 -3.89
C ALA A 620 22.64 -19.37 -4.55
N LYS A 621 22.87 -18.16 -4.05
CA LYS A 621 22.19 -16.93 -4.52
C LYS A 621 22.55 -16.54 -5.96
N ASP A 622 23.66 -17.10 -6.44
CA ASP A 622 24.40 -16.79 -7.65
C ASP A 622 24.42 -17.99 -8.63
N GLU A 623 23.68 -19.06 -8.32
CA GLU A 623 23.54 -20.24 -9.19
C GLU A 623 22.23 -20.21 -10.00
N SER A 624 22.33 -20.32 -11.34
CA SER A 624 21.15 -20.33 -12.21
C SER A 624 20.43 -21.69 -12.20
N VAL A 625 19.12 -21.65 -11.97
CA VAL A 625 18.21 -22.82 -12.02
C VAL A 625 18.24 -23.50 -13.39
N GLU A 626 18.39 -22.75 -14.48
CA GLU A 626 18.45 -23.28 -15.85
C GLU A 626 19.64 -24.22 -16.04
N ASN A 627 20.79 -23.87 -15.45
CA ASN A 627 22.03 -24.65 -15.51
C ASN A 627 22.20 -25.65 -14.35
N PHE A 628 21.22 -25.74 -13.45
CA PHE A 628 21.26 -26.66 -12.31
C PHE A 628 21.03 -28.11 -12.76
N THR A 629 21.77 -29.07 -12.20
CA THR A 629 21.81 -30.47 -12.66
C THR A 629 21.38 -31.47 -11.60
N LEU A 630 20.94 -32.66 -12.03
CA LEU A 630 20.55 -33.75 -11.15
C LEU A 630 21.66 -34.14 -10.15
N GLN A 631 22.92 -34.19 -10.57
CA GLN A 631 24.03 -34.50 -9.67
C GLN A 631 24.15 -33.47 -8.53
N LYS A 632 24.15 -32.17 -8.86
CA LYS A 632 24.21 -31.10 -7.85
C LYS A 632 23.03 -31.12 -6.88
N ALA A 633 21.85 -31.53 -7.34
CA ALA A 633 20.70 -31.71 -6.46
C ALA A 633 20.96 -32.79 -5.40
N LEU A 634 21.49 -33.94 -5.81
CA LEU A 634 21.85 -35.04 -4.90
C LEU A 634 22.93 -34.59 -3.90
N ASP A 635 23.98 -33.92 -4.39
CA ASP A 635 25.07 -33.41 -3.55
C ASP A 635 24.56 -32.44 -2.46
N LEU A 636 23.65 -31.52 -2.81
CA LEU A 636 23.05 -30.57 -1.84
C LEU A 636 22.04 -31.23 -0.88
N LEU A 637 21.32 -32.26 -1.31
CA LEU A 637 20.38 -33.00 -0.46
C LEU A 637 21.13 -33.86 0.56
N ALA A 638 22.13 -34.64 0.12
CA ALA A 638 22.98 -35.43 1.00
C ALA A 638 23.73 -34.56 2.03
N ALA A 639 24.23 -33.39 1.61
CA ALA A 639 24.83 -32.41 2.53
C ALA A 639 23.82 -31.88 3.58
N LYS A 640 22.53 -31.78 3.23
CA LYS A 640 21.47 -31.33 4.15
C LYS A 640 20.95 -32.43 5.06
N GLU A 641 20.94 -33.68 4.61
CA GLU A 641 20.71 -34.85 5.47
C GLU A 641 21.82 -35.00 6.51
N ALA A 642 23.08 -34.93 6.08
CA ALA A 642 24.24 -34.93 6.98
C ALA A 642 24.22 -33.77 8.00
N ALA A 643 23.63 -32.63 7.64
CA ALA A 643 23.39 -31.49 8.53
C ALA A 643 22.17 -31.66 9.46
N GLY A 644 21.52 -32.82 9.50
CA GLY A 644 20.40 -33.12 10.40
C GLY A 644 19.05 -32.56 9.94
N GLY A 645 18.86 -32.34 8.63
CA GLY A 645 17.68 -31.72 8.03
C GLY A 645 16.37 -32.51 8.08
N GLY A 646 16.08 -33.23 9.17
CA GLY A 646 15.01 -34.24 9.23
C GLY A 646 14.39 -34.57 10.60
N LYS A 647 14.36 -33.65 11.57
CA LYS A 647 13.37 -33.59 12.69
C LYS A 647 13.59 -32.39 13.61
N SER A 648 12.59 -31.51 13.73
CA SER A 648 12.48 -30.56 14.85
C SER A 648 11.34 -30.99 15.78
N SER A 649 11.65 -31.88 16.72
CA SER A 649 10.74 -32.22 17.84
C SER A 649 11.26 -31.58 19.12
N SER A 650 10.42 -30.81 19.80
CA SER A 650 10.82 -30.06 21.00
C SER A 650 11.21 -30.98 22.16
N LYS A 651 12.42 -30.83 22.69
CA LYS A 651 12.77 -31.24 24.05
C LYS A 651 13.68 -30.20 24.69
N SER A 652 13.23 -29.65 25.81
CA SER A 652 14.07 -28.80 26.65
C SER A 652 15.16 -29.63 27.32
N LYS A 653 16.33 -29.02 27.51
CA LYS A 653 17.27 -29.43 28.57
C LYS A 653 17.77 -28.21 29.33
N LYS A 654 18.02 -28.43 30.61
CA LYS A 654 18.30 -27.42 31.64
C LYS A 654 19.77 -27.54 32.03
N SER A 655 20.39 -26.45 32.48
CA SER A 655 21.75 -26.37 33.05
C SER A 655 22.90 -26.76 32.09
N THR A 656 24.18 -26.40 32.31
CA THR A 656 24.84 -25.95 33.56
C THR A 656 25.88 -24.84 33.33
N LYS A 657 26.29 -24.17 34.41
CA LYS A 657 27.27 -23.07 34.47
C LYS A 657 28.65 -23.59 34.92
N THR A 658 29.68 -23.47 34.07
CA THR A 658 31.12 -23.63 34.38
C THR A 658 31.91 -22.85 33.32
N THR A 659 32.47 -21.67 33.64
CA THR A 659 33.85 -21.41 34.15
C THR A 659 34.97 -21.60 33.12
N ALA A 660 35.86 -20.61 33.04
CA ALA A 660 36.89 -20.49 31.99
C ALA A 660 38.24 -21.12 32.38
N ALA A 661 39.09 -21.37 31.38
CA ALA A 661 40.52 -21.62 31.52
C ALA A 661 41.29 -20.97 30.36
N LYS A 662 42.45 -20.36 30.66
CA LYS A 662 43.46 -19.96 29.66
C LYS A 662 44.42 -21.12 29.39
N SER A 663 45.01 -21.15 28.21
CA SER A 663 46.45 -21.43 28.04
C SER A 663 47.00 -20.61 26.87
N GLU A 664 48.32 -20.48 26.78
CA GLU A 664 48.99 -19.45 25.97
C GLU A 664 49.99 -20.03 24.97
N THR A 665 50.22 -19.28 23.88
CA THR A 665 51.44 -19.21 23.06
C THR A 665 52.24 -20.47 22.68
N ALA A 666 52.44 -20.63 21.37
CA ALA A 666 53.78 -20.85 20.82
C ALA A 666 53.91 -20.14 19.46
N ALA A 667 55.08 -19.55 19.17
CA ALA A 667 55.35 -18.84 17.93
C ALA A 667 56.68 -19.28 17.32
N LYS A 668 56.83 -19.22 15.99
CA LYS A 668 58.14 -19.37 15.33
C LYS A 668 58.26 -18.50 14.07
N LYS A 669 59.31 -17.69 14.02
CA LYS A 669 59.75 -16.92 12.83
C LYS A 669 60.75 -17.74 12.01
N THR A 670 60.75 -17.52 10.70
CA THR A 670 61.94 -17.34 9.82
C THR A 670 61.42 -16.76 8.49
N THR A 671 61.78 -15.56 8.02
CA THR A 671 63.01 -15.18 7.26
C THR A 671 63.16 -15.96 5.94
N THR A 672 63.54 -15.39 4.78
CA THR A 672 64.14 -14.07 4.48
C THR A 672 64.09 -13.73 2.97
N ALA A 673 64.61 -12.54 2.63
CA ALA A 673 65.31 -12.19 1.38
C ALA A 673 64.50 -11.58 0.21
N LYS A 674 65.23 -10.73 -0.51
CA LYS A 674 64.81 -9.77 -1.54
C LYS A 674 65.88 -9.80 -2.63
N LYS A 675 65.51 -9.94 -3.90
CA LYS A 675 66.43 -9.54 -4.99
C LYS A 675 65.70 -9.04 -6.23
N THR A 676 66.26 -7.97 -6.78
CA THR A 676 65.90 -7.30 -8.02
C THR A 676 66.78 -7.78 -9.17
N THR A 677 66.25 -7.80 -10.39
CA THR A 677 66.86 -7.13 -11.57
C THR A 677 65.84 -7.05 -12.72
N ALA A 678 66.12 -6.22 -13.72
CA ALA A 678 65.29 -6.01 -14.91
C ALA A 678 66.11 -6.24 -16.19
N ALA A 679 65.46 -6.44 -17.34
CA ALA A 679 65.88 -5.82 -18.61
C ALA A 679 64.83 -5.94 -19.75
N LYS A 680 64.86 -4.92 -20.60
CA LYS A 680 64.21 -4.68 -21.90
C LYS A 680 63.86 -5.89 -22.81
N SER A 681 62.86 -5.66 -23.65
CA SER A 681 63.09 -5.63 -25.12
C SER A 681 62.40 -4.43 -25.77
N GLU A 682 63.02 -3.89 -26.81
CA GLU A 682 62.42 -2.99 -27.81
C GLU A 682 61.88 -3.87 -28.98
N THR A 683 61.32 -3.45 -30.12
CA THR A 683 61.26 -2.13 -30.80
C THR A 683 60.10 -2.14 -31.83
N VAL A 684 59.73 -0.96 -32.36
CA VAL A 684 59.48 -0.61 -33.79
C VAL A 684 58.37 0.43 -33.90
N ALA A 685 58.60 1.48 -34.69
CA ALA A 685 57.65 2.58 -34.95
C ALA A 685 57.82 3.17 -36.36
N LYS A 686 56.72 3.67 -36.96
CA LYS A 686 56.63 4.58 -38.14
C LYS A 686 55.14 4.86 -38.42
N LYS A 687 54.70 6.02 -38.93
CA LYS A 687 55.30 7.38 -39.02
C LYS A 687 54.20 8.42 -39.37
N THR A 688 54.38 9.68 -38.93
CA THR A 688 54.03 10.99 -39.56
C THR A 688 52.92 11.08 -40.64
N THR A 689 52.09 12.13 -40.67
CA THR A 689 52.50 13.54 -40.89
C THR A 689 51.60 14.63 -40.26
N ALA A 690 52.13 15.86 -40.17
CA ALA A 690 51.40 17.11 -39.87
C ALA A 690 51.20 17.94 -41.18
N THR A 691 50.40 19.01 -41.24
CA THR A 691 50.75 20.37 -40.75
C THR A 691 49.55 21.36 -40.63
N LYS A 692 49.68 22.31 -39.69
CA LYS A 692 49.53 23.80 -39.76
C LYS A 692 48.80 24.44 -40.98
N SER A 693 48.07 25.57 -40.89
CA SER A 693 47.52 26.43 -39.79
C SER A 693 46.53 27.47 -40.44
N THR A 694 46.14 28.69 -40.01
CA THR A 694 46.60 29.70 -38.99
C THR A 694 45.55 30.82 -38.78
N THR A 695 45.38 31.35 -37.54
CA THR A 695 44.78 32.69 -37.18
C THR A 695 43.29 32.98 -37.55
N ALA A 696 42.50 33.90 -36.94
CA ALA A 696 42.72 34.97 -35.94
C ALA A 696 41.47 35.30 -35.05
N ALA A 697 41.59 36.32 -34.17
CA ALA A 697 40.55 37.29 -33.77
C ALA A 697 39.46 36.98 -32.69
N LYS A 698 39.90 36.84 -31.43
CA LYS A 698 39.53 37.70 -30.27
C LYS A 698 38.14 38.39 -30.21
N LYS A 699 37.30 38.02 -29.24
CA LYS A 699 36.48 38.96 -28.42
C LYS A 699 36.20 38.40 -27.01
N THR A 700 35.80 39.27 -26.08
CA THR A 700 35.87 39.03 -24.62
C THR A 700 34.58 39.40 -23.88
N THR A 701 34.46 38.96 -22.61
CA THR A 701 33.59 39.53 -21.52
C THR A 701 32.06 39.46 -21.73
N ALA A 702 31.21 39.22 -20.73
CA ALA A 702 31.41 39.08 -19.27
C ALA A 702 30.35 38.14 -18.64
N THR A 703 30.68 37.53 -17.49
CA THR A 703 29.72 36.80 -16.64
C THR A 703 29.02 37.75 -15.66
N LYS A 704 27.68 37.71 -15.60
CA LYS A 704 26.89 38.38 -14.56
C LYS A 704 26.55 37.41 -13.43
N LYS A 705 26.74 37.85 -12.19
CA LYS A 705 26.39 37.12 -10.96
C LYS A 705 25.55 38.03 -10.07
N ALA A 706 24.37 37.56 -9.68
CA ALA A 706 23.53 38.16 -8.62
C ALA A 706 22.99 36.99 -7.77
N ALA A 707 23.24 36.89 -6.46
CA ALA A 707 23.02 37.86 -5.38
C ALA A 707 21.55 37.85 -4.89
N THR A 708 21.19 36.80 -4.16
CA THR A 708 20.05 36.79 -3.25
C THR A 708 20.41 37.52 -1.96
N ALA A 709 19.50 38.35 -1.45
CA ALA A 709 19.72 39.15 -0.25
C ALA A 709 18.97 38.57 0.96
N THR A 710 19.69 38.29 2.04
CA THR A 710 19.13 38.09 3.38
C THR A 710 19.02 39.44 4.09
N ALA A 711 17.87 39.72 4.71
CA ALA A 711 17.66 40.92 5.51
C ALA A 711 16.87 40.58 6.78
N SER A 712 17.58 40.42 7.89
CA SER A 712 16.99 40.32 9.23
C SER A 712 17.07 41.68 9.94
N LYS A 713 16.01 42.06 10.66
CA LYS A 713 16.03 43.16 11.65
C LYS A 713 15.00 42.92 12.74
N LYS A 714 15.30 43.37 13.96
CA LYS A 714 14.57 43.08 15.20
C LYS A 714 14.81 44.21 16.21
N LYS A 715 13.76 44.64 16.94
CA LYS A 715 13.74 45.81 17.86
C LYS A 715 13.98 47.16 17.16
N LYS A 716 13.50 48.31 17.63
CA LYS A 716 12.55 48.68 18.72
C LYS A 716 11.31 49.36 18.06
N GLU A 717 10.22 49.72 18.75
CA GLU A 717 10.00 49.94 20.21
C GLU A 717 8.63 49.39 20.64
#